data_AF-A0A8H6P9L3-F1
#
_entry.id   AF-A0A8H6P9L3-F1
#
_cell.length_a   1.000
_cell.length_b   1.000
_cell.length_c   1.000
_cell.angle_alpha   90.00
_cell.angle_beta   90.00
_cell.angle_gamma   90.00
#
_symmetry.space_group_name_H-M   'P 1'
#
loop_
_entity.id
_entity.type
_entity.pdbx_description
1 polymer ?
#
loop_
_entity_poly.entity_id
_entity_poly.type
_entity_poly.pdbx_seq_one_letter_code
_entity_poly.pdbx_strand_id
1 'polypeptide(L)'
;METGNTRFDLPGYSVPLNWTPGVREMFPNALQGSRAERLNTQREILMMRALNSITDKPDWEKKVFDKEITAKWRREILDSGEDITPNMVEYIIKEAQWKAEVFRETKHIVAFDAGVVKSDTAIAEDLRQMLKDAVGPLEDVPKELKDYHPGSDDKVVDLVHPSLFPVVYGRTRILHRQLIGLEDFVNNIGEGKVLAVPSEEDSTVNLDLGWRSTTHQLYSRKFQWLPCDVQFTDNGECRIASYINNLHPKKHRPLYQVIEKILTQTIPLWNTALTLVQDNYKRIPYYDVEYDEHPEPEPQAASDEDEDGDEYYQRFDEWQKREPIRRPEPGWFHPRVIEAEGQVNLREDFAQNGLQVIVKLANIELTPEKPEYDGGSWHVEGQLNEHICASAIYYYDSENITDSRLAFRQRADTEAITEISYEQSRHEFLQEIFGLDPEAAWGEGNITQVLGSVDTRQGRLLTFPNSLQHQVSPFALSDRTKPGHRKILALFLVDPHLSIISSANVPPQQEDWWKERQEVVQKLLSERLPAELQNMVNEGLEATPMSMEEAKQYRKELMEERSSKSQEQNRTFERGTLSSNQSAKYNMSVQNWEIRARPAKDVLLNSVPKQWMLPADRLPPAHQQNVEDFPRKSGVLSDREVSITEMSATALVAGMGAGLLSAEEVVIAFLKRAVLGHQLLNFATEFMAEKAIARAKELDEHFKRTGKLAGPLHGVPISIKEHIEIKGRTCNAGFVAWVDDIANEDALLVQYLEKAGAVFHVRTNQPQSLMHLCCNNNLTGPTRNPYNRTLTPGGSSGGEGASMGFKCAALGVGTDIGGSIRAPAGFCGAYGFRPTTLRIPGTGIKVPSAGQESIRGTAGPLASQSVEDLDLFLRAVIDQEPWETETSLTPLPWRRVKATKDMTVGIMWDDGCVRPHPPVTRALQHVKEKLLAAGIKVIDWEPYRHDHGWEIVSSLYFPDAAKSQRTILSQSAEPLLPLTEWAFSYSRSTPLTIAETWALNYQRDAYRDAYHALMKSRGVDFILCPVYVGAAAVMGESQYWNYTAVWNILDYPGVVFPSGLVVDATLDAVDSTYRPRSEVDAREWAKYRPERYEGAPIGLQLVGKHFKDEETLAAAGLVSDIVQGKGGDIKSRL
;
A
#
# COMPACT_ATOMS: atom_id res chain seq x y z
N MET A 1 30.48 -24.71 -17.38
CA MET A 1 30.22 -25.44 -16.12
C MET A 1 29.10 -26.42 -16.41
N GLU A 2 29.28 -27.66 -15.98
CA GLU A 2 28.56 -28.84 -16.45
C GLU A 2 27.05 -28.77 -16.20
N THR A 3 26.31 -29.35 -17.15
CA THR A 3 24.86 -29.52 -17.22
C THR A 3 24.33 -30.30 -16.01
N GLY A 4 23.99 -29.58 -14.94
CA GLY A 4 23.15 -30.09 -13.86
C GLY A 4 21.73 -30.30 -14.37
N ASN A 5 21.16 -31.47 -14.12
CA ASN A 5 19.85 -31.88 -14.62
C ASN A 5 18.72 -31.03 -13.98
N THR A 6 18.33 -29.93 -14.65
CA THR A 6 17.36 -28.91 -14.20
C THR A 6 15.92 -29.42 -14.03
N ARG A 7 15.60 -30.61 -14.55
CA ARG A 7 14.22 -31.13 -14.59
C ARG A 7 13.61 -31.40 -13.20
N PHE A 8 14.42 -31.44 -12.15
CA PHE A 8 13.96 -31.63 -10.77
C PHE A 8 14.14 -30.38 -9.90
N ASP A 9 14.58 -29.27 -10.47
CA ASP A 9 14.66 -27.96 -9.80
C ASP A 9 13.34 -27.23 -10.05
N LEU A 10 12.33 -27.61 -9.26
CA LEU A 10 10.94 -27.19 -9.41
C LEU A 10 10.63 -26.08 -8.39
N PRO A 11 10.31 -24.85 -8.85
CA PRO A 11 9.88 -23.76 -7.97
C PRO A 11 8.71 -24.17 -7.08
N GLY A 12 8.80 -23.84 -5.79
CA GLY A 12 7.79 -24.20 -4.80
C GLY A 12 7.93 -25.64 -4.25
N TYR A 13 8.95 -26.40 -4.68
CA TYR A 13 9.27 -27.72 -4.14
C TYR A 13 10.75 -27.91 -3.77
N SER A 14 11.63 -27.91 -4.76
CA SER A 14 13.08 -28.19 -4.56
C SER A 14 13.94 -26.94 -4.65
N VAL A 15 13.40 -25.86 -5.21
CA VAL A 15 13.98 -24.52 -5.22
C VAL A 15 12.92 -23.49 -4.77
N PRO A 16 13.32 -22.29 -4.31
CA PRO A 16 12.40 -21.20 -3.97
C PRO A 16 11.38 -20.91 -5.07
N LEU A 17 10.18 -20.45 -4.69
CA LEU A 17 9.08 -20.21 -5.63
C LEU A 17 9.39 -19.09 -6.64
N ASN A 18 10.23 -18.11 -6.27
CA ASN A 18 10.72 -17.03 -7.12
C ASN A 18 12.05 -17.36 -7.84
N TRP A 19 12.50 -18.63 -7.82
CA TRP A 19 13.74 -19.02 -8.46
C TRP A 19 13.67 -18.90 -9.99
N THR A 20 14.76 -18.42 -10.60
CA THR A 20 14.90 -18.34 -12.06
C THR A 20 16.27 -18.90 -12.50
N PRO A 21 16.35 -19.51 -13.70
CA PRO A 21 17.60 -20.07 -14.22
C PRO A 21 18.51 -18.94 -14.74
N GLY A 22 19.42 -18.46 -13.88
CA GLY A 22 20.23 -17.24 -14.07
C GLY A 22 21.28 -17.22 -15.19
N VAL A 23 21.04 -17.83 -16.36
CA VAL A 23 21.99 -17.86 -17.50
C VAL A 23 21.32 -17.69 -18.87
N ARG A 24 19.99 -17.80 -19.00
CA ARG A 24 19.26 -17.61 -20.27
C ARG A 24 18.08 -16.67 -20.06
N GLU A 25 17.86 -15.77 -21.01
CA GLU A 25 16.71 -14.86 -20.95
C GLU A 25 15.42 -15.64 -21.19
N MET A 26 14.64 -15.82 -20.12
CA MET A 26 13.24 -16.27 -20.23
C MET A 26 12.47 -15.35 -21.19
N PHE A 27 11.41 -15.89 -21.79
CA PHE A 27 10.55 -15.10 -22.67
C PHE A 27 9.82 -14.00 -21.87
N PRO A 28 9.65 -12.80 -22.45
CA PRO A 28 8.94 -11.71 -21.79
C PRO A 28 7.51 -12.08 -21.36
N ASN A 29 7.13 -11.64 -20.17
CA ASN A 29 5.80 -11.82 -19.60
C ASN A 29 5.29 -10.49 -19.05
N ALA A 30 4.03 -10.16 -19.35
CA ALA A 30 3.40 -8.90 -18.95
C ALA A 30 3.33 -8.70 -17.42
N LEU A 31 3.40 -9.78 -16.64
CA LEU A 31 3.40 -9.74 -15.17
C LEU A 31 4.76 -9.35 -14.57
N GLN A 32 5.85 -9.29 -15.36
CA GLN A 32 7.21 -8.92 -14.92
C GLN A 32 7.65 -7.51 -15.40
N GLY A 33 6.82 -6.78 -16.14
CA GLY A 33 7.00 -5.36 -16.43
C GLY A 33 8.01 -5.02 -17.54
N SER A 34 9.32 -5.09 -17.27
CA SER A 34 10.33 -4.34 -18.05
C SER A 34 10.79 -4.94 -19.39
N ARG A 35 10.40 -6.18 -19.74
CA ARG A 35 10.90 -6.87 -20.96
C ARG A 35 9.86 -7.06 -22.07
N ALA A 36 8.61 -6.66 -21.82
CA ALA A 36 7.46 -6.97 -22.66
C ALA A 36 6.91 -5.74 -23.44
N GLU A 37 7.53 -4.58 -23.28
CA GLU A 37 7.02 -3.29 -23.73
C GLU A 37 7.37 -3.03 -25.21
N ARG A 38 6.51 -2.29 -25.93
CA ARG A 38 6.73 -1.89 -27.34
C ARG A 38 6.07 -0.54 -27.63
N LEU A 39 6.68 0.27 -28.48
CA LEU A 39 6.14 1.56 -28.90
C LEU A 39 5.85 1.61 -30.40
N ASN A 40 4.57 1.79 -30.75
CA ASN A 40 4.11 2.00 -32.14
C ASN A 40 3.47 3.39 -32.28
N THR A 41 3.67 4.07 -33.40
CA THR A 41 2.86 5.26 -33.71
C THR A 41 1.38 4.88 -33.93
N GLN A 42 0.45 5.82 -33.74
CA GLN A 42 -0.97 5.60 -34.02
C GLN A 42 -1.20 5.14 -35.47
N ARG A 43 -0.48 5.75 -36.41
CA ARG A 43 -0.54 5.40 -37.84
C ARG A 43 -0.09 3.97 -38.11
N GLU A 44 0.93 3.46 -37.41
CA GLU A 44 1.32 2.04 -37.49
C GLU A 44 0.22 1.11 -36.99
N ILE A 45 -0.43 1.45 -35.88
CA ILE A 45 -1.56 0.68 -35.34
C ILE A 45 -2.71 0.66 -36.35
N LEU A 46 -3.05 1.80 -36.96
CA LEU A 46 -4.06 1.88 -38.01
C LEU A 46 -3.70 1.04 -39.23
N MET A 47 -2.43 1.08 -39.68
CA MET A 47 -1.96 0.23 -40.78
C MET A 47 -2.10 -1.26 -40.46
N MET A 48 -1.74 -1.69 -39.26
CA MET A 48 -1.92 -3.08 -38.83
C MET A 48 -3.40 -3.49 -38.80
N ARG A 49 -4.29 -2.62 -38.30
CA ARG A 49 -5.75 -2.87 -38.29
C ARG A 49 -6.32 -3.00 -39.69
N ALA A 50 -5.94 -2.09 -40.59
CA ALA A 50 -6.35 -2.13 -42.00
C ALA A 50 -5.83 -3.42 -42.68
N LEU A 51 -4.57 -3.77 -42.45
CA LEU A 51 -3.97 -5.00 -42.99
C LEU A 51 -4.64 -6.26 -42.42
N ASN A 52 -4.95 -6.28 -41.13
CA ASN A 52 -5.71 -7.36 -40.51
C ASN A 52 -7.10 -7.51 -41.16
N SER A 53 -7.78 -6.39 -41.46
CA SER A 53 -9.07 -6.41 -42.16
C SER A 53 -8.97 -6.96 -43.59
N ILE A 54 -7.88 -6.69 -44.32
CA ILE A 54 -7.62 -7.26 -45.64
C ILE A 54 -7.45 -8.77 -45.53
N THR A 55 -6.60 -9.21 -44.59
CA THR A 55 -6.27 -10.62 -44.41
C THR A 55 -7.40 -11.46 -43.80
N ASP A 56 -8.48 -10.82 -43.34
CA ASP A 56 -9.73 -11.49 -42.94
C ASP A 56 -10.71 -11.69 -44.10
N LYS A 57 -10.50 -11.04 -45.25
CA LYS A 57 -11.31 -11.24 -46.45
C LYS A 57 -11.00 -12.62 -47.05
N PRO A 58 -12.00 -13.36 -47.56
CA PRO A 58 -11.78 -14.64 -48.22
C PRO A 58 -10.85 -14.50 -49.43
N ASP A 59 -9.94 -15.47 -49.64
CA ASP A 59 -8.94 -15.51 -50.72
C ASP A 59 -8.08 -14.25 -50.86
N TRP A 60 -7.85 -13.52 -49.76
CA TRP A 60 -7.08 -12.28 -49.79
C TRP A 60 -5.68 -12.47 -50.40
N GLU A 61 -5.06 -13.64 -50.18
CA GLU A 61 -3.70 -13.98 -50.62
C GLU A 61 -3.56 -14.08 -52.14
N LYS A 62 -4.69 -14.26 -52.85
CA LYS A 62 -4.78 -14.19 -54.31
C LYS A 62 -5.24 -12.82 -54.75
N LYS A 63 -6.28 -12.29 -54.10
CA LYS A 63 -6.95 -11.03 -54.46
C LYS A 63 -6.05 -9.79 -54.29
N VAL A 64 -5.03 -9.85 -53.44
CA VAL A 64 -4.07 -8.75 -53.25
C VAL A 64 -3.19 -8.46 -54.48
N PHE A 65 -3.15 -9.38 -55.46
CA PHE A 65 -2.45 -9.18 -56.74
C PHE A 65 -3.38 -8.68 -57.86
N ASP A 66 -4.69 -8.63 -57.61
CA ASP A 66 -5.69 -8.13 -58.55
C ASP A 66 -5.80 -6.59 -58.45
N LYS A 67 -5.62 -5.90 -59.58
CA LYS A 67 -5.61 -4.43 -59.62
C LYS A 67 -6.99 -3.81 -59.35
N GLU A 68 -8.08 -4.43 -59.79
CA GLU A 68 -9.43 -3.89 -59.58
C GLU A 68 -9.86 -4.06 -58.13
N ILE A 69 -9.55 -5.22 -57.54
CA ILE A 69 -9.88 -5.51 -56.14
C ILE A 69 -9.05 -4.63 -55.21
N THR A 70 -7.74 -4.53 -55.44
CA THR A 70 -6.89 -3.62 -54.64
C THR A 70 -7.31 -2.16 -54.79
N ALA A 71 -7.72 -1.70 -55.97
CA ALA A 71 -8.29 -0.35 -56.14
C ALA A 71 -9.58 -0.12 -55.32
N LYS A 72 -10.39 -1.17 -55.11
CA LYS A 72 -11.55 -1.10 -54.21
C LYS A 72 -11.10 -1.02 -52.75
N TRP A 73 -10.17 -1.88 -52.31
CA TRP A 73 -9.65 -1.84 -50.93
C TRP A 73 -8.98 -0.51 -50.61
N ARG A 74 -8.24 0.08 -51.56
CA ARG A 74 -7.65 1.41 -51.42
C ARG A 74 -8.70 2.47 -51.08
N ARG A 75 -9.83 2.47 -51.80
CA ARG A 75 -10.96 3.38 -51.53
C ARG A 75 -11.62 3.07 -50.19
N GLU A 76 -11.91 1.80 -49.91
CA GLU A 76 -12.50 1.39 -48.62
C GLU A 76 -11.66 1.87 -47.41
N ILE A 77 -10.33 1.81 -47.52
CA ILE A 77 -9.42 2.26 -46.46
C ILE A 77 -9.39 3.79 -46.35
N LEU A 78 -9.29 4.51 -47.46
CA LEU A 78 -9.28 5.98 -47.46
C LEU A 78 -10.62 6.59 -47.01
N ASP A 79 -11.73 5.91 -47.30
CA ASP A 79 -13.08 6.35 -46.93
C ASP A 79 -13.49 5.92 -45.51
N SER A 80 -12.58 5.30 -44.74
CA SER A 80 -12.88 4.78 -43.39
C SER A 80 -13.10 5.87 -42.34
N GLY A 81 -12.62 7.10 -42.60
CA GLY A 81 -12.64 8.20 -41.63
C GLY A 81 -11.48 8.18 -40.62
N GLU A 82 -10.60 7.18 -40.69
CA GLU A 82 -9.37 7.07 -39.90
C GLU A 82 -8.22 7.89 -40.54
N ASP A 83 -7.21 8.26 -39.76
CA ASP A 83 -6.01 8.97 -40.25
C ASP A 83 -5.08 8.02 -41.03
N ILE A 84 -5.50 7.63 -42.24
CA ILE A 84 -4.74 6.79 -43.17
C ILE A 84 -4.48 7.56 -44.47
N THR A 85 -3.21 7.76 -44.81
CA THR A 85 -2.79 8.51 -45.99
C THR A 85 -2.59 7.63 -47.23
N PRO A 86 -2.56 8.20 -48.44
CA PRO A 86 -2.25 7.42 -49.65
C PRO A 86 -0.93 6.64 -49.57
N ASN A 87 0.10 7.18 -48.92
CA ASN A 87 1.39 6.49 -48.73
C ASN A 87 1.24 5.27 -47.82
N MET A 88 0.49 5.40 -46.72
CA MET A 88 0.15 4.28 -45.84
C MET A 88 -0.60 3.19 -46.60
N VAL A 89 -1.56 3.56 -47.45
CA VAL A 89 -2.30 2.58 -48.27
C VAL A 89 -1.39 1.85 -49.24
N GLU A 90 -0.47 2.53 -49.93
CA GLU A 90 0.53 1.87 -50.78
C GLU A 90 1.37 0.87 -49.99
N TYR A 91 1.85 1.27 -48.81
CA TYR A 91 2.61 0.41 -47.92
C TYR A 91 1.81 -0.82 -47.49
N ILE A 92 0.56 -0.64 -47.03
CA ILE A 92 -0.34 -1.73 -46.60
C ILE A 92 -0.54 -2.75 -47.73
N ILE A 93 -0.78 -2.30 -48.97
CA ILE A 93 -0.98 -3.20 -50.11
C ILE A 93 0.31 -3.96 -50.44
N LYS A 94 1.47 -3.30 -50.39
CA LYS A 94 2.78 -3.96 -50.61
C LYS A 94 3.09 -4.99 -49.52
N GLU A 95 2.83 -4.64 -48.26
CA GLU A 95 2.99 -5.56 -47.14
C GLU A 95 2.02 -6.75 -47.25
N ALA A 96 0.77 -6.53 -47.65
CA ALA A 96 -0.18 -7.60 -47.91
C ALA A 96 0.28 -8.54 -49.04
N GLN A 97 0.88 -8.02 -50.11
CA GLN A 97 1.45 -8.83 -51.20
C GLN A 97 2.59 -9.72 -50.69
N TRP A 98 3.50 -9.15 -49.90
CA TRP A 98 4.58 -9.92 -49.28
C TRP A 98 4.07 -10.95 -48.27
N LYS A 99 3.14 -10.59 -47.38
CA LYS A 99 2.52 -11.54 -46.44
C LYS A 99 1.78 -12.67 -47.16
N ALA A 100 1.23 -12.41 -48.35
CA ALA A 100 0.62 -13.47 -49.17
C ALA A 100 1.66 -14.48 -49.67
N GLU A 101 2.91 -14.08 -49.90
CA GLU A 101 4.02 -14.99 -50.22
C GLU A 101 4.43 -15.79 -48.97
N VAL A 102 4.63 -15.12 -47.84
CA VAL A 102 4.96 -15.77 -46.55
C VAL A 102 3.88 -16.78 -46.15
N PHE A 103 2.60 -16.45 -46.34
CA PHE A 103 1.47 -17.34 -46.04
C PHE A 103 1.48 -18.61 -46.90
N ARG A 104 1.94 -18.55 -48.16
CA ARG A 104 2.03 -19.75 -49.01
C ARG A 104 2.99 -20.78 -48.41
N GLU A 105 4.07 -20.33 -47.80
CA GLU A 105 5.12 -21.17 -47.21
C GLU A 105 4.74 -21.62 -45.79
N THR A 106 4.35 -20.68 -44.93
CA THR A 106 4.19 -20.90 -43.48
C THR A 106 2.78 -21.30 -43.06
N LYS A 107 1.78 -21.06 -43.93
CA LYS A 107 0.34 -21.26 -43.66
C LYS A 107 -0.22 -20.43 -42.49
N HIS A 108 0.49 -19.41 -42.03
CA HIS A 108 -0.01 -18.49 -41.01
C HIS A 108 0.46 -17.06 -41.30
N ILE A 109 -0.16 -16.08 -40.65
CA ILE A 109 0.21 -14.68 -40.80
C ILE A 109 0.20 -13.95 -39.47
N VAL A 110 1.04 -12.92 -39.39
CA VAL A 110 1.09 -11.98 -38.27
C VAL A 110 0.01 -10.92 -38.45
N ALA A 111 -0.93 -10.87 -37.52
CA ALA A 111 -1.99 -9.85 -37.45
C ALA A 111 -1.49 -8.57 -36.78
N PHE A 112 -0.74 -8.70 -35.68
CA PHE A 112 -0.09 -7.58 -35.00
C PHE A 112 1.37 -7.93 -34.70
N ASP A 113 2.28 -6.99 -34.94
CA ASP A 113 3.73 -7.21 -34.82
C ASP A 113 4.19 -7.53 -33.40
N ALA A 114 3.33 -7.27 -32.42
CA ALA A 114 3.48 -7.70 -31.02
C ALA A 114 3.49 -9.23 -30.82
N GLY A 115 3.41 -10.03 -31.90
CA GLY A 115 3.43 -11.49 -31.86
C GLY A 115 2.06 -12.16 -31.96
N VAL A 116 1.03 -11.43 -32.43
CA VAL A 116 -0.31 -12.01 -32.64
C VAL A 116 -0.35 -12.67 -34.03
N VAL A 117 -0.46 -13.99 -34.05
CA VAL A 117 -0.37 -14.81 -35.27
C VAL A 117 -1.66 -15.60 -35.45
N LYS A 118 -2.23 -15.57 -36.66
CA LYS A 118 -3.46 -16.30 -37.00
C LYS A 118 -3.25 -17.24 -38.18
N SER A 119 -3.96 -18.35 -38.17
CA SER A 119 -4.09 -19.25 -39.32
C SER A 119 -5.50 -19.81 -39.41
N ASP A 120 -6.04 -19.79 -40.63
CA ASP A 120 -7.32 -20.42 -40.96
C ASP A 120 -7.13 -21.81 -41.60
N THR A 121 -5.88 -22.25 -41.78
CA THR A 121 -5.55 -23.48 -42.53
C THR A 121 -4.57 -24.40 -41.80
N ALA A 122 -4.01 -24.00 -40.65
CA ALA A 122 -3.08 -24.81 -39.86
C ALA A 122 -3.74 -26.10 -39.36
N ILE A 123 -5.02 -26.05 -39.00
CA ILE A 123 -5.79 -27.22 -38.57
C ILE A 123 -6.73 -27.63 -39.72
N ALA A 124 -6.46 -28.79 -40.30
CA ALA A 124 -7.26 -29.35 -41.36
C ALA A 124 -8.69 -29.73 -40.88
N GLU A 125 -9.63 -29.75 -41.82
CA GLU A 125 -11.05 -30.02 -41.55
C GLU A 125 -11.29 -31.38 -40.87
N ASP A 126 -10.57 -32.41 -41.33
CA ASP A 126 -10.64 -33.76 -40.76
C ASP A 126 -10.14 -33.79 -39.31
N LEU A 127 -9.06 -33.08 -39.01
CA LEU A 127 -8.55 -32.95 -37.65
C LEU A 127 -9.51 -32.17 -36.75
N ARG A 128 -10.20 -31.15 -37.28
CA ARG A 128 -11.26 -30.43 -36.56
C ARG A 128 -12.44 -31.33 -36.24
N GLN A 129 -12.88 -32.15 -37.20
CA GLN A 129 -13.95 -33.12 -36.97
C GLN A 129 -13.53 -34.16 -35.93
N MET A 130 -12.29 -34.67 -36.00
CA MET A 130 -11.76 -35.57 -34.97
C MET A 130 -11.77 -34.93 -33.57
N LEU A 131 -11.50 -33.63 -33.46
CA LEU A 131 -11.60 -32.91 -32.18
C LEU A 131 -13.05 -32.89 -31.68
N LYS A 132 -14.01 -32.53 -32.54
CA LYS A 132 -15.44 -32.52 -32.18
C LYS A 132 -15.88 -33.91 -31.67
N ASP A 133 -15.55 -34.96 -32.40
CA ASP A 133 -15.91 -36.33 -32.03
C ASP A 133 -15.25 -36.77 -30.71
N ALA A 134 -13.99 -36.39 -30.49
CA ALA A 134 -13.25 -36.75 -29.28
C ALA A 134 -13.68 -35.95 -28.03
N VAL A 135 -14.22 -34.75 -28.21
CA VAL A 135 -14.75 -33.89 -27.14
C VAL A 135 -16.20 -34.27 -26.77
N GLY A 136 -16.97 -34.84 -27.71
CA GLY A 136 -18.37 -35.25 -27.51
C GLY A 136 -18.66 -35.95 -26.17
N PRO A 137 -17.87 -36.95 -25.72
CA PRO A 137 -18.10 -37.61 -24.42
C PRO A 137 -18.04 -36.69 -23.18
N LEU A 138 -17.41 -35.52 -23.28
CA LEU A 138 -17.37 -34.50 -22.22
C LEU A 138 -18.55 -33.53 -22.31
N GLU A 139 -19.11 -33.33 -23.52
CA GLU A 139 -20.23 -32.42 -23.79
C GLU A 139 -21.59 -33.10 -23.56
N ASP A 140 -21.69 -34.36 -23.96
CA ASP A 140 -22.92 -35.17 -23.96
C ASP A 140 -23.22 -35.77 -22.57
N VAL A 141 -23.12 -34.92 -21.55
CA VAL A 141 -23.49 -35.26 -20.16
C VAL A 141 -24.85 -34.65 -19.81
N PRO A 142 -25.64 -35.29 -18.92
CA PRO A 142 -26.85 -34.69 -18.37
C PRO A 142 -26.60 -33.28 -17.83
N LYS A 143 -27.60 -32.39 -17.95
CA LYS A 143 -27.47 -30.96 -17.60
C LYS A 143 -26.99 -30.74 -16.17
N GLU A 144 -27.43 -31.60 -15.25
CA GLU A 144 -27.07 -31.61 -13.83
C GLU A 144 -25.60 -31.99 -13.56
N LEU A 145 -24.92 -32.62 -14.53
CA LEU A 145 -23.51 -32.97 -14.47
C LEU A 145 -22.61 -31.98 -15.21
N LYS A 146 -23.17 -31.03 -15.98
CA LYS A 146 -22.40 -29.96 -16.62
C LYS A 146 -21.76 -29.09 -15.55
N ASP A 147 -20.46 -28.83 -15.72
CA ASP A 147 -19.72 -27.92 -14.84
C ASP A 147 -19.75 -26.50 -15.43
N TYR A 148 -20.66 -25.67 -14.90
CA TYR A 148 -20.74 -24.28 -15.33
C TYR A 148 -19.70 -23.42 -14.62
N HIS A 149 -19.05 -22.56 -15.39
CA HIS A 149 -18.06 -21.63 -14.87
C HIS A 149 -18.72 -20.67 -13.85
N PRO A 150 -18.14 -20.49 -12.65
CA PRO A 150 -18.71 -19.61 -11.64
C PRO A 150 -18.94 -18.19 -12.15
N GLY A 151 -20.12 -17.63 -11.88
CA GLY A 151 -20.49 -16.27 -12.29
C GLY A 151 -20.81 -16.09 -13.78
N SER A 152 -20.86 -17.16 -14.58
CA SER A 152 -21.20 -17.08 -16.01
C SER A 152 -22.70 -17.10 -16.33
N ASP A 153 -23.56 -17.17 -15.32
CA ASP A 153 -25.01 -17.35 -15.50
C ASP A 153 -25.34 -18.59 -16.36
N ASP A 154 -24.67 -19.72 -16.11
CA ASP A 154 -24.79 -20.97 -16.86
C ASP A 154 -24.52 -20.86 -18.38
N LYS A 155 -23.78 -19.84 -18.82
CA LYS A 155 -23.43 -19.63 -20.25
C LYS A 155 -22.09 -20.23 -20.64
N VAL A 156 -21.20 -20.48 -19.68
CA VAL A 156 -19.86 -21.03 -19.94
C VAL A 156 -19.76 -22.42 -19.30
N VAL A 157 -19.49 -23.43 -20.11
CA VAL A 157 -19.33 -24.82 -19.68
C VAL A 157 -17.85 -25.19 -19.72
N ASP A 158 -17.32 -25.56 -18.56
CA ASP A 158 -15.93 -25.96 -18.36
C ASP A 158 -15.80 -27.48 -18.62
N LEU A 159 -15.22 -27.87 -19.77
CA LEU A 159 -15.02 -29.28 -20.12
C LEU A 159 -13.71 -29.82 -19.55
N VAL A 160 -12.62 -29.06 -19.74
CA VAL A 160 -11.33 -29.27 -19.11
C VAL A 160 -10.87 -27.91 -18.61
N HIS A 161 -10.90 -27.70 -17.29
CA HIS A 161 -10.56 -26.40 -16.72
C HIS A 161 -9.32 -26.51 -15.81
N PRO A 162 -8.27 -25.70 -16.03
CA PRO A 162 -7.00 -25.83 -15.32
C PRO A 162 -7.08 -25.46 -13.83
N SER A 163 -8.16 -24.79 -13.40
CA SER A 163 -8.41 -24.47 -12.00
C SER A 163 -9.12 -25.58 -11.21
N LEU A 164 -9.50 -26.69 -11.85
CA LEU A 164 -9.94 -27.90 -11.14
C LEU A 164 -8.75 -28.81 -10.88
N PHE A 165 -8.67 -29.35 -9.65
CA PHE A 165 -7.53 -30.14 -9.19
C PHE A 165 -6.15 -29.47 -9.42
N PRO A 166 -5.99 -28.15 -9.12
CA PRO A 166 -4.69 -27.50 -9.25
C PRO A 166 -3.70 -28.07 -8.22
N VAL A 167 -2.45 -27.63 -8.28
CA VAL A 167 -1.58 -27.72 -7.11
C VAL A 167 -2.15 -26.81 -6.02
N VAL A 168 -2.39 -27.39 -4.85
CA VAL A 168 -2.76 -26.67 -3.63
C VAL A 168 -1.65 -26.90 -2.62
N TYR A 169 -0.82 -25.88 -2.37
CA TYR A 169 0.27 -25.99 -1.40
C TYR A 169 -0.28 -26.28 0.00
N GLY A 170 0.31 -27.24 0.72
CA GLY A 170 -0.21 -27.78 1.97
C GLY A 170 -1.23 -28.91 1.82
N ARG A 171 -1.67 -29.26 0.60
CA ARG A 171 -2.66 -30.31 0.32
C ARG A 171 -2.23 -31.29 -0.78
N THR A 172 -1.68 -30.81 -1.88
CA THR A 172 -1.24 -31.62 -3.02
C THR A 172 0.02 -32.40 -2.69
N ARG A 173 0.10 -33.64 -3.19
CA ARG A 173 1.25 -34.54 -3.01
C ARG A 173 2.13 -34.53 -4.25
N ILE A 174 3.44 -34.58 -4.03
CA ILE A 174 4.46 -34.62 -5.09
C ILE A 174 5.42 -35.80 -4.89
N LEU A 175 5.83 -36.43 -5.98
CA LEU A 175 6.83 -37.48 -6.01
C LEU A 175 8.24 -36.90 -5.95
N HIS A 176 9.09 -37.47 -5.10
CA HIS A 176 10.47 -36.99 -4.97
C HIS A 176 11.37 -37.61 -6.04
N ARG A 177 11.89 -36.78 -6.96
CA ARG A 177 12.86 -37.17 -8.00
C ARG A 177 12.38 -38.35 -8.87
N GLN A 178 11.07 -38.47 -9.05
CA GLN A 178 10.41 -39.48 -9.85
C GLN A 178 9.38 -38.81 -10.74
N LEU A 179 9.21 -39.34 -11.96
CA LEU A 179 8.22 -38.89 -12.93
C LEU A 179 7.26 -40.04 -13.23
N ILE A 180 5.99 -39.72 -13.41
CA ILE A 180 4.96 -40.66 -13.87
C ILE A 180 4.53 -40.34 -15.29
N GLY A 181 4.26 -41.39 -16.06
CA GLY A 181 3.75 -41.31 -17.42
C GLY A 181 2.30 -41.80 -17.54
N LEU A 182 1.82 -41.85 -18.77
CA LEU A 182 0.44 -42.25 -19.09
C LEU A 182 0.12 -43.73 -18.80
N GLU A 183 1.13 -44.59 -18.61
CA GLU A 183 0.94 -46.03 -18.39
C GLU A 183 0.96 -46.41 -16.90
N ASP A 184 1.68 -45.66 -16.06
CA ASP A 184 1.90 -45.97 -14.65
C ASP A 184 1.24 -44.96 -13.68
N PHE A 185 0.56 -43.92 -14.16
CA PHE A 185 -0.11 -42.91 -13.32
C PHE A 185 -1.07 -43.49 -12.26
N VAL A 186 -1.83 -44.55 -12.59
CA VAL A 186 -2.80 -45.19 -11.65
C VAL A 186 -2.11 -45.86 -10.47
N ASN A 187 -0.90 -46.39 -10.67
CA ASN A 187 -0.20 -47.10 -9.60
C ASN A 187 0.27 -46.15 -8.49
N ASN A 188 0.62 -44.92 -8.88
CA ASN A 188 1.23 -43.92 -8.02
C ASN A 188 0.21 -43.03 -7.28
N ILE A 189 -1.11 -43.22 -7.47
CA ILE A 189 -2.12 -42.38 -6.81
C ILE A 189 -1.97 -42.48 -5.29
N GLY A 190 -1.79 -41.32 -4.63
CA GLY A 190 -1.62 -41.18 -3.18
C GLY A 190 -0.19 -41.23 -2.68
N GLU A 191 0.75 -41.56 -3.54
CA GLU A 191 2.17 -41.59 -3.20
C GLU A 191 2.74 -40.17 -3.08
N GLY A 192 3.99 -40.07 -2.64
CA GLY A 192 4.70 -38.80 -2.49
C GLY A 192 4.60 -38.15 -1.11
N LYS A 193 4.97 -36.88 -1.04
CA LYS A 193 4.87 -36.04 0.17
C LYS A 193 3.99 -34.83 -0.11
N VAL A 194 3.30 -34.34 0.91
CA VAL A 194 2.52 -33.09 0.79
C VAL A 194 3.48 -31.92 0.56
N LEU A 195 3.20 -31.12 -0.46
CA LEU A 195 3.94 -29.89 -0.75
C LEU A 195 3.81 -28.92 0.42
N ALA A 196 4.92 -28.35 0.88
CA ALA A 196 4.90 -27.32 1.91
C ALA A 196 4.30 -26.02 1.36
N VAL A 197 3.72 -25.19 2.23
CA VAL A 197 3.29 -23.84 1.86
C VAL A 197 4.54 -22.96 1.69
N PRO A 198 4.77 -22.36 0.51
CA PRO A 198 5.91 -21.46 0.27
C PRO A 198 5.95 -20.29 1.26
N SER A 199 7.16 -19.87 1.63
CA SER A 199 7.36 -18.72 2.51
C SER A 199 6.95 -17.41 1.84
N GLU A 200 6.82 -16.33 2.61
CA GLU A 200 6.55 -15.00 2.03
C GLU A 200 7.71 -14.51 1.18
N GLU A 201 8.94 -14.69 1.65
CA GLU A 201 10.16 -14.34 0.93
C GLU A 201 10.22 -15.01 -0.45
N ASP A 202 9.95 -16.32 -0.50
CA ASP A 202 9.95 -17.10 -1.75
C ASP A 202 8.85 -16.65 -2.72
N SER A 203 7.80 -15.99 -2.25
CA SER A 203 6.67 -15.53 -3.08
C SER A 203 6.83 -14.11 -3.63
N THR A 204 7.94 -13.46 -3.29
CA THR A 204 8.19 -12.06 -3.65
C THR A 204 9.25 -11.93 -4.74
N VAL A 205 9.06 -10.95 -5.63
CA VAL A 205 10.04 -10.58 -6.65
C VAL A 205 10.40 -9.11 -6.46
N ASN A 206 11.70 -8.83 -6.49
CA ASN A 206 12.18 -7.46 -6.65
C ASN A 206 12.11 -7.13 -8.14
N LEU A 207 11.03 -6.50 -8.57
CA LEU A 207 10.93 -6.00 -9.93
C LEU A 207 11.73 -4.70 -10.03
N ASP A 208 12.74 -4.70 -10.89
CA ASP A 208 13.51 -3.51 -11.22
C ASP A 208 12.75 -2.75 -12.31
N LEU A 209 11.80 -1.90 -11.90
CA LEU A 209 11.05 -0.98 -12.77
C LEU A 209 11.76 0.38 -12.83
N GLY A 210 13.11 0.37 -12.88
CA GLY A 210 13.94 1.57 -12.77
C GLY A 210 14.16 2.02 -11.32
N TRP A 211 13.79 3.25 -10.99
CA TRP A 211 14.26 3.97 -9.77
C TRP A 211 13.64 3.53 -8.42
N ARG A 212 12.90 2.41 -8.37
CA ARG A 212 12.33 1.82 -7.15
C ARG A 212 12.45 0.29 -7.20
N SER A 213 13.15 -0.29 -6.24
CA SER A 213 13.01 -1.72 -5.93
C SER A 213 11.84 -1.87 -4.96
N THR A 214 10.67 -2.23 -5.48
CA THR A 214 9.50 -2.59 -4.67
C THR A 214 9.31 -4.10 -4.72
N THR A 215 9.27 -4.72 -3.54
CA THR A 215 9.06 -6.15 -3.37
C THR A 215 7.57 -6.45 -3.61
N HIS A 216 7.25 -7.06 -4.75
CA HIS A 216 5.87 -7.41 -5.10
C HIS A 216 5.62 -8.90 -4.85
N GLN A 217 4.48 -9.23 -4.23
CA GLN A 217 4.04 -10.61 -4.06
C GLN A 217 3.33 -11.12 -5.32
N LEU A 218 4.11 -11.38 -6.36
CA LEU A 218 3.58 -11.77 -7.68
C LEU A 218 3.22 -13.25 -7.80
N TYR A 219 3.76 -14.09 -6.91
CA TYR A 219 3.46 -15.52 -6.87
C TYR A 219 2.33 -15.83 -5.87
N SER A 220 1.42 -16.74 -6.23
CA SER A 220 0.48 -17.36 -5.29
C SER A 220 1.21 -18.33 -4.37
N ARG A 221 1.00 -18.18 -3.07
CA ARG A 221 1.48 -19.15 -2.06
C ARG A 221 0.55 -20.35 -1.90
N LYS A 222 -0.61 -20.33 -2.57
CA LYS A 222 -1.67 -21.33 -2.36
C LYS A 222 -1.91 -22.19 -3.58
N PHE A 223 -1.86 -21.61 -4.79
CA PHE A 223 -2.26 -22.30 -6.00
C PHE A 223 -1.21 -22.24 -7.12
N GLN A 224 -1.16 -23.30 -7.93
CA GLN A 224 -0.51 -23.31 -9.24
C GLN A 224 -1.32 -24.24 -10.17
N TRP A 225 -1.57 -23.83 -11.41
CA TRP A 225 -2.12 -24.72 -12.42
C TRP A 225 -1.13 -25.83 -12.77
N LEU A 226 -1.66 -27.02 -13.05
CA LEU A 226 -0.88 -28.23 -13.25
C LEU A 226 -0.73 -28.53 -14.76
N PRO A 227 0.40 -28.19 -15.40
CA PRO A 227 0.65 -28.53 -16.80
C PRO A 227 0.88 -30.03 -16.99
N CYS A 228 0.75 -30.51 -18.22
CA CYS A 228 1.30 -31.79 -18.66
C CYS A 228 2.62 -31.62 -19.41
N ASP A 229 3.48 -32.64 -19.33
CA ASP A 229 4.73 -32.71 -20.07
C ASP A 229 4.47 -33.15 -21.50
N VAL A 230 5.14 -32.54 -22.46
CA VAL A 230 5.07 -32.83 -23.90
C VAL A 230 6.48 -33.07 -24.43
N GLN A 231 6.66 -34.14 -25.21
CA GLN A 231 7.92 -34.50 -25.85
C GLN A 231 7.81 -34.41 -27.37
N PHE A 232 8.95 -34.24 -28.02
CA PHE A 232 9.05 -34.34 -29.47
C PHE A 232 9.45 -35.76 -29.88
N THR A 233 8.78 -36.30 -30.89
CA THR A 233 9.20 -37.55 -31.55
C THR A 233 10.36 -37.28 -32.51
N ASP A 234 11.03 -38.34 -32.96
CA ASP A 234 12.09 -38.26 -33.99
C ASP A 234 11.61 -37.58 -35.29
N ASN A 235 10.31 -37.61 -35.57
CA ASN A 235 9.69 -36.96 -36.73
C ASN A 235 9.25 -35.52 -36.46
N GLY A 236 9.53 -34.98 -35.27
CA GLY A 236 9.16 -33.62 -34.85
C GLY A 236 7.69 -33.44 -34.45
N GLU A 237 6.94 -34.53 -34.24
CA GLU A 237 5.56 -34.47 -33.72
C GLU A 237 5.55 -34.36 -32.19
N CYS A 238 4.53 -33.72 -31.63
CA CYS A 238 4.33 -33.64 -30.18
C CYS A 238 3.67 -34.91 -29.63
N ARG A 239 4.12 -35.37 -28.45
CA ARG A 239 3.51 -36.46 -27.67
C ARG A 239 3.33 -36.03 -26.22
N ILE A 240 2.16 -36.25 -25.67
CA ILE A 240 1.88 -35.95 -24.27
C ILE A 240 2.48 -37.07 -23.42
N ALA A 241 3.42 -36.72 -22.54
CA ALA A 241 4.17 -37.67 -21.72
C ALA A 241 3.51 -37.94 -20.35
N SER A 242 2.75 -36.96 -19.81
CA SER A 242 2.03 -37.08 -18.53
C SER A 242 0.57 -36.68 -18.67
N TYR A 243 -0.29 -37.02 -17.70
CA TYR A 243 -1.73 -36.80 -17.85
C TYR A 243 -2.09 -35.31 -17.94
N ILE A 244 -3.05 -34.95 -18.79
CA ILE A 244 -3.68 -33.62 -18.79
C ILE A 244 -4.52 -33.49 -17.53
N ASN A 245 -4.31 -32.40 -16.77
CA ASN A 245 -5.07 -32.16 -15.56
C ASN A 245 -6.58 -32.19 -15.83
N ASN A 246 -7.33 -32.87 -14.97
CA ASN A 246 -8.77 -33.10 -15.09
C ASN A 246 -9.22 -33.87 -16.36
N LEU A 247 -8.31 -34.59 -17.06
CA LEU A 247 -8.68 -35.40 -18.23
C LEU A 247 -8.07 -36.80 -18.18
N HIS A 248 -8.91 -37.82 -18.00
CA HIS A 248 -8.46 -39.19 -17.79
C HIS A 248 -7.82 -39.80 -19.05
N PRO A 249 -6.54 -40.25 -19.01
CA PRO A 249 -5.79 -40.62 -20.21
C PRO A 249 -6.28 -41.90 -20.90
N LYS A 250 -6.76 -42.90 -20.15
CA LYS A 250 -7.36 -44.11 -20.75
C LYS A 250 -8.77 -43.87 -21.33
N LYS A 251 -9.67 -43.23 -20.57
CA LYS A 251 -11.06 -42.97 -20.98
C LYS A 251 -11.15 -41.99 -22.16
N HIS A 252 -10.25 -41.01 -22.23
CA HIS A 252 -10.24 -39.97 -23.28
C HIS A 252 -9.02 -40.06 -24.20
N ARG A 253 -8.48 -41.27 -24.43
CA ARG A 253 -7.31 -41.50 -25.30
C ARG A 253 -7.44 -40.86 -26.70
N PRO A 254 -8.61 -40.90 -27.38
CA PRO A 254 -8.77 -40.21 -28.67
C PRO A 254 -8.52 -38.70 -28.57
N LEU A 255 -8.96 -38.06 -27.48
CA LEU A 255 -8.78 -36.63 -27.29
C LEU A 255 -7.31 -36.25 -27.08
N TYR A 256 -6.55 -37.06 -26.33
CA TYR A 256 -5.09 -36.88 -26.21
C TYR A 256 -4.40 -36.92 -27.59
N GLN A 257 -4.72 -37.91 -28.41
CA GLN A 257 -4.14 -38.05 -29.75
C GLN A 257 -4.47 -36.87 -30.67
N VAL A 258 -5.67 -36.30 -30.54
CA VAL A 258 -6.06 -35.11 -31.30
C VAL A 258 -5.32 -33.87 -30.80
N ILE A 259 -5.23 -33.68 -29.47
CA ILE A 259 -4.49 -32.55 -28.88
C ILE A 259 -3.01 -32.60 -29.27
N GLU A 260 -2.38 -33.78 -29.30
CA GLU A 260 -1.00 -33.97 -29.80
C GLU A 260 -0.80 -33.46 -31.23
N LYS A 261 -1.75 -33.78 -32.12
CA LYS A 261 -1.72 -33.32 -33.52
C LYS A 261 -1.91 -31.81 -33.61
N ILE A 262 -2.86 -31.25 -32.86
CA ILE A 262 -3.11 -29.80 -32.83
C ILE A 262 -1.91 -29.05 -32.25
N LEU A 263 -1.30 -29.55 -31.17
CA LEU A 263 -0.06 -29.03 -30.61
C LEU A 263 1.04 -28.99 -31.65
N THR A 264 1.21 -30.08 -32.41
CA THR A 264 2.21 -30.17 -33.49
C THR A 264 2.03 -29.06 -34.52
N GLN A 265 0.78 -28.74 -34.89
CA GLN A 265 0.44 -27.64 -35.81
C GLN A 265 0.54 -26.25 -35.17
N THR A 266 0.48 -26.18 -33.84
CA THR A 266 0.60 -24.92 -33.08
C THR A 266 2.05 -24.47 -32.93
N ILE A 267 3.01 -25.41 -32.87
CA ILE A 267 4.44 -25.08 -32.70
C ILE A 267 4.96 -24.02 -33.68
N PRO A 268 4.73 -24.10 -35.01
CA PRO A 268 5.22 -23.08 -35.93
C PRO A 268 4.63 -21.68 -35.67
N LEU A 269 3.39 -21.60 -35.21
CA LEU A 269 2.76 -20.32 -34.87
C LEU A 269 3.34 -19.75 -33.57
N TRP A 270 3.60 -20.60 -32.57
CA TRP A 270 4.32 -20.18 -31.35
C TRP A 270 5.75 -19.74 -31.64
N ASN A 271 6.49 -20.45 -32.50
CA ASN A 271 7.82 -20.03 -32.95
C ASN A 271 7.76 -18.61 -33.52
N THR A 272 6.82 -18.33 -34.42
CA THR A 272 6.63 -16.98 -34.99
C THR A 272 6.24 -15.96 -33.91
N ALA A 273 5.28 -16.29 -33.04
CA ALA A 273 4.84 -15.37 -31.99
C ALA A 273 5.99 -14.99 -31.03
N LEU A 274 6.75 -15.97 -30.56
CA LEU A 274 7.87 -15.77 -29.62
C LEU A 274 9.08 -15.10 -30.29
N THR A 275 9.38 -15.43 -31.54
CA THR A 275 10.40 -14.73 -32.35
C THR A 275 10.07 -13.24 -32.44
N LEU A 276 8.82 -12.92 -32.73
CA LEU A 276 8.40 -11.54 -32.88
C LEU A 276 8.42 -10.77 -31.57
N VAL A 277 8.23 -11.40 -30.41
CA VAL A 277 8.35 -10.71 -29.11
C VAL A 277 9.74 -10.11 -28.90
N GLN A 278 10.78 -10.74 -29.43
CA GLN A 278 12.18 -10.34 -29.25
C GLN A 278 12.68 -9.35 -30.31
N ASP A 279 11.88 -9.05 -31.33
CA ASP A 279 12.26 -8.16 -32.43
C ASP A 279 11.84 -6.70 -32.17
N ASN A 280 12.60 -5.70 -32.63
CA ASN A 280 12.30 -4.26 -32.45
C ASN A 280 11.94 -3.52 -33.76
N TYR A 281 11.44 -4.26 -34.75
CA TYR A 281 11.00 -3.69 -36.03
C TYR A 281 9.88 -2.64 -35.89
N LYS A 282 10.04 -1.50 -36.59
CA LYS A 282 9.06 -0.41 -36.74
C LYS A 282 8.77 -0.14 -38.22
N ARG A 283 7.49 0.04 -38.60
CA ARG A 283 7.10 0.46 -39.97
C ARG A 283 7.34 1.94 -40.19
N ILE A 284 7.18 2.75 -39.14
CA ILE A 284 7.41 4.20 -39.14
C ILE A 284 8.41 4.52 -38.02
N PRO A 285 9.72 4.54 -38.33
CA PRO A 285 10.72 5.02 -37.38
C PRO A 285 10.44 6.48 -37.03
N TYR A 286 10.47 6.81 -35.74
CA TYR A 286 10.23 8.15 -35.25
C TYR A 286 11.21 8.43 -34.11
N TYR A 287 12.07 9.42 -34.30
CA TYR A 287 13.17 9.75 -33.38
C TYR A 287 13.19 11.22 -32.99
N ASP A 288 12.53 12.10 -33.75
CA ASP A 288 12.51 13.53 -33.51
C ASP A 288 11.09 14.08 -33.74
N VAL A 289 10.63 14.98 -32.88
CA VAL A 289 9.35 15.67 -33.06
C VAL A 289 9.52 16.80 -34.08
N GLU A 290 8.80 16.68 -35.20
CA GLU A 290 8.75 17.69 -36.25
C GLU A 290 7.48 18.54 -36.13
N TYR A 291 7.59 19.84 -36.44
CA TYR A 291 6.50 20.80 -36.42
C TYR A 291 6.28 21.41 -37.81
N ASP A 292 5.03 21.76 -38.12
CA ASP A 292 4.67 22.50 -39.35
C ASP A 292 4.74 24.02 -39.11
N GLU A 293 4.64 24.83 -40.18
CA GLU A 293 4.69 26.29 -40.06
C GLU A 293 3.62 26.82 -39.10
N HIS A 294 4.03 27.67 -38.15
CA HIS A 294 3.13 28.24 -37.15
C HIS A 294 2.02 29.08 -37.81
N PRO A 295 0.74 28.87 -37.47
CA PRO A 295 -0.39 29.52 -38.15
C PRO A 295 -0.52 31.02 -37.84
N GLU A 296 0.08 31.49 -36.75
CA GLU A 296 0.04 32.88 -36.27
C GLU A 296 1.46 33.48 -36.21
N PRO A 297 1.65 34.79 -36.44
CA PRO A 297 2.95 35.44 -36.28
C PRO A 297 3.39 35.45 -34.81
N GLU A 298 4.70 35.40 -34.58
CA GLU A 298 5.31 35.45 -33.24
C GLU A 298 4.88 36.72 -32.47
N PRO A 299 4.49 36.60 -31.17
CA PRO A 299 4.11 37.76 -30.37
C PRO A 299 5.28 38.72 -30.17
N GLN A 300 4.99 40.03 -30.24
CA GLN A 300 5.99 41.09 -30.02
C GLN A 300 5.96 41.58 -28.56
N ALA A 301 7.11 42.01 -28.05
CA ALA A 301 7.20 42.72 -26.77
C ALA A 301 6.55 44.11 -26.88
N ALA A 302 5.83 44.56 -25.85
CA ALA A 302 5.23 45.89 -25.83
C ALA A 302 6.31 46.98 -25.84
N SER A 303 5.99 48.13 -26.42
CA SER A 303 6.92 49.26 -26.56
C SER A 303 7.07 50.11 -25.28
N ASP A 304 6.27 49.85 -24.26
CA ASP A 304 6.11 50.74 -23.11
C ASP A 304 6.78 50.12 -21.87
N GLU A 305 7.52 50.93 -21.10
CA GLU A 305 8.38 50.53 -19.96
C GLU A 305 7.65 49.86 -18.77
N ASP A 306 6.34 49.58 -18.90
CA ASP A 306 5.46 49.05 -17.85
C ASP A 306 5.01 47.58 -18.10
N GLU A 307 5.42 46.92 -19.18
CA GLU A 307 5.12 45.48 -19.38
C GLU A 307 6.05 44.62 -18.51
N ASP A 308 5.47 43.92 -17.53
CA ASP A 308 6.19 42.99 -16.67
C ASP A 308 6.75 41.85 -17.53
N GLY A 309 8.03 41.51 -17.38
CA GLY A 309 8.73 40.58 -18.27
C GLY A 309 8.02 39.23 -18.38
N ASP A 310 7.37 38.79 -17.31
CA ASP A 310 6.65 37.53 -17.22
C ASP A 310 5.42 37.46 -18.17
N GLU A 311 4.78 38.60 -18.51
CA GLU A 311 3.61 38.61 -19.39
C GLU A 311 3.98 38.30 -20.86
N TYR A 312 5.13 38.77 -21.34
CA TYR A 312 5.62 38.45 -22.69
C TYR A 312 5.98 36.96 -22.80
N TYR A 313 6.71 36.42 -21.83
CA TYR A 313 7.09 35.00 -21.84
C TYR A 313 5.87 34.08 -21.76
N GLN A 314 4.81 34.48 -21.04
CA GLN A 314 3.56 33.72 -21.01
C GLN A 314 2.87 33.69 -22.38
N ARG A 315 2.81 34.83 -23.10
CA ARG A 315 2.25 34.87 -24.47
C ARG A 315 3.09 34.07 -25.47
N PHE A 316 4.42 34.14 -25.36
CA PHE A 316 5.33 33.41 -26.23
C PHE A 316 5.22 31.89 -26.00
N ASP A 317 5.15 31.44 -24.74
CA ASP A 317 4.94 30.03 -24.38
C ASP A 317 3.56 29.51 -24.86
N GLU A 318 2.49 30.30 -24.69
CA GLU A 318 1.17 29.98 -25.23
C GLU A 318 1.13 29.94 -26.77
N TRP A 319 1.92 30.78 -27.44
CA TRP A 319 2.07 30.77 -28.89
C TRP A 319 2.82 29.50 -29.34
N GLN A 320 4.00 29.21 -28.79
CA GLN A 320 4.76 27.99 -29.12
C GLN A 320 3.93 26.70 -28.93
N LYS A 321 3.11 26.62 -27.87
CA LYS A 321 2.23 25.46 -27.63
C LYS A 321 1.18 25.22 -28.70
N ARG A 322 0.85 26.23 -29.53
CA ARG A 322 -0.14 26.12 -30.62
C ARG A 322 0.46 25.68 -31.95
N GLU A 323 1.78 25.49 -32.02
CA GLU A 323 2.43 25.02 -33.23
C GLU A 323 2.00 23.58 -33.58
N PRO A 324 1.45 23.32 -34.78
CA PRO A 324 0.98 21.99 -35.16
C PRO A 324 2.13 20.98 -35.29
N ILE A 325 1.97 19.81 -34.67
CA ILE A 325 2.92 18.69 -34.79
C ILE A 325 2.73 17.99 -36.14
N ARG A 326 3.80 17.82 -36.89
CA ARG A 326 3.79 17.07 -38.15
C ARG A 326 3.72 15.57 -37.87
N ARG A 327 2.65 14.94 -38.35
CA ARG A 327 2.47 13.48 -38.22
C ARG A 327 3.36 12.73 -39.22
N PRO A 328 4.05 11.65 -38.80
CA PRO A 328 5.00 10.94 -39.64
C PRO A 328 4.29 10.09 -40.72
N GLU A 329 4.97 9.92 -41.86
CA GLU A 329 4.54 9.07 -42.97
C GLU A 329 5.46 7.85 -43.10
N PRO A 330 4.94 6.68 -43.54
CA PRO A 330 5.80 5.53 -43.81
C PRO A 330 6.72 5.81 -45.00
N GLY A 331 7.95 5.29 -44.91
CA GLY A 331 8.87 5.25 -46.03
C GLY A 331 8.49 4.20 -47.08
N TRP A 332 9.49 3.74 -47.84
CA TRP A 332 9.29 2.66 -48.81
C TRP A 332 9.13 1.33 -48.10
N PHE A 333 8.22 0.47 -48.59
CA PHE A 333 8.05 -0.87 -48.04
C PHE A 333 9.30 -1.72 -48.27
N HIS A 334 9.83 -2.29 -47.19
CA HIS A 334 10.90 -3.28 -47.21
C HIS A 334 10.42 -4.56 -46.51
N PRO A 335 10.57 -5.75 -47.14
CA PRO A 335 10.28 -7.02 -46.49
C PRO A 335 11.05 -7.17 -45.16
N ARG A 336 10.35 -7.59 -44.11
CA ARG A 336 10.96 -7.85 -42.79
C ARG A 336 11.76 -9.15 -42.85
N VAL A 337 13.04 -9.09 -42.48
CA VAL A 337 13.95 -10.25 -42.44
C VAL A 337 14.51 -10.36 -41.03
N ILE A 338 14.33 -11.52 -40.40
CA ILE A 338 14.90 -11.86 -39.08
C ILE A 338 15.95 -12.95 -39.34
N GLU A 339 17.20 -12.70 -38.93
CA GLU A 339 18.29 -13.65 -39.09
C GLU A 339 18.02 -14.96 -38.32
N ALA A 340 18.60 -16.07 -38.80
CA ALA A 340 18.34 -17.40 -38.24
C ALA A 340 18.67 -17.50 -36.74
N GLU A 341 19.70 -16.79 -36.26
CA GLU A 341 20.10 -16.76 -34.85
C GLU A 341 19.06 -16.07 -33.93
N GLY A 342 18.19 -15.23 -34.50
CA GLY A 342 17.12 -14.54 -33.77
C GLY A 342 15.76 -15.24 -33.85
N GLN A 343 15.66 -16.40 -34.49
CA GLN A 343 14.41 -17.16 -34.63
C GLN A 343 14.28 -18.22 -33.54
N VAL A 344 13.13 -18.27 -32.89
CA VAL A 344 12.79 -19.30 -31.91
C VAL A 344 12.42 -20.59 -32.64
N ASN A 345 13.04 -21.71 -32.26
CA ASN A 345 12.66 -23.02 -32.76
C ASN A 345 12.45 -24.00 -31.61
N LEU A 346 11.21 -24.04 -31.10
CA LEU A 346 10.85 -24.87 -29.93
C LEU A 346 11.21 -26.35 -30.10
N ARG A 347 11.19 -26.88 -31.33
CA ARG A 347 11.50 -28.29 -31.60
C ARG A 347 12.99 -28.57 -31.49
N GLU A 348 13.83 -27.66 -31.96
CA GLU A 348 15.29 -27.82 -31.95
C GLU A 348 15.87 -27.42 -30.59
N ASP A 349 15.45 -26.28 -30.07
CA ASP A 349 15.99 -25.66 -28.86
C ASP A 349 15.68 -26.47 -27.59
N PHE A 350 14.52 -27.15 -27.57
CA PHE A 350 14.01 -27.89 -26.41
C PHE A 350 13.73 -29.37 -26.70
N ALA A 351 14.33 -29.94 -27.75
CA ALA A 351 14.19 -31.36 -28.10
C ALA A 351 14.44 -32.30 -26.91
N GLN A 352 15.46 -31.99 -26.10
CA GLN A 352 15.90 -32.84 -24.97
C GLN A 352 15.02 -32.70 -23.73
N ASN A 353 14.55 -31.48 -23.44
CA ASN A 353 13.83 -31.17 -22.20
C ASN A 353 12.31 -31.34 -22.36
N GLY A 354 11.80 -31.25 -23.60
CA GLY A 354 10.37 -31.19 -23.88
C GLY A 354 9.76 -29.84 -23.51
N LEU A 355 8.43 -29.78 -23.56
CA LEU A 355 7.62 -28.61 -23.21
C LEU A 355 6.69 -28.96 -22.05
N GLN A 356 6.18 -27.94 -21.37
CA GLN A 356 5.07 -28.07 -20.43
C GLN A 356 3.88 -27.26 -20.95
N VAL A 357 2.71 -27.88 -21.02
CA VAL A 357 1.51 -27.26 -21.60
C VAL A 357 0.32 -27.42 -20.68
N ILE A 358 -0.40 -26.33 -20.46
CA ILE A 358 -1.70 -26.33 -19.77
C ILE A 358 -2.80 -26.37 -20.83
N VAL A 359 -3.73 -27.32 -20.69
CA VAL A 359 -4.83 -27.52 -21.63
C VAL A 359 -6.14 -27.05 -21.02
N LYS A 360 -6.93 -26.29 -21.79
CA LYS A 360 -8.27 -25.86 -21.42
C LYS A 360 -9.25 -26.09 -22.58
N LEU A 361 -10.41 -26.69 -22.26
CA LEU A 361 -11.54 -26.83 -23.17
C LEU A 361 -12.75 -26.16 -22.51
N ALA A 362 -13.37 -25.23 -23.22
CA ALA A 362 -14.53 -24.51 -22.73
C ALA A 362 -15.50 -24.18 -23.87
N ASN A 363 -16.78 -24.23 -23.53
CA ASN A 363 -17.87 -23.89 -24.44
C ASN A 363 -18.59 -22.67 -23.90
N ILE A 364 -18.91 -21.72 -24.78
CA ILE A 364 -19.94 -20.72 -24.51
C ILE A 364 -21.21 -21.18 -25.21
N GLU A 365 -22.26 -21.42 -24.43
CA GLU A 365 -23.57 -21.87 -24.91
C GLU A 365 -24.59 -20.75 -24.66
N LEU A 366 -25.23 -20.27 -25.73
CA LEU A 366 -26.28 -19.26 -25.68
C LEU A 366 -27.63 -19.90 -26.04
N THR A 367 -28.67 -19.52 -25.30
CA THR A 367 -30.04 -19.98 -25.55
C THR A 367 -30.96 -18.79 -25.86
N PRO A 368 -32.14 -19.00 -26.44
CA PRO A 368 -33.12 -17.92 -26.63
C PRO A 368 -33.44 -17.14 -25.34
N GLU A 369 -33.39 -17.80 -24.18
CA GLU A 369 -33.60 -17.19 -22.86
C GLU A 369 -32.38 -16.41 -22.36
N LYS A 370 -31.17 -16.78 -22.78
CA LYS A 370 -29.89 -16.15 -22.43
C LYS A 370 -29.09 -15.84 -23.71
N PRO A 371 -29.54 -14.89 -24.55
CA PRO A 371 -29.09 -14.75 -25.93
C PRO A 371 -27.77 -13.97 -26.10
N GLU A 372 -27.18 -13.47 -25.01
CA GLU A 372 -26.07 -12.50 -25.03
C GLU A 372 -24.95 -12.92 -24.06
N TYR A 373 -23.70 -12.81 -24.52
CA TYR A 373 -22.48 -12.93 -23.74
C TYR A 373 -21.79 -11.58 -23.64
N ASP A 374 -21.56 -11.10 -22.41
CA ASP A 374 -21.11 -9.73 -22.12
C ASP A 374 -19.61 -9.48 -22.40
N GLY A 375 -18.86 -10.52 -22.78
CA GLY A 375 -17.41 -10.43 -22.99
C GLY A 375 -16.59 -10.76 -21.72
N GLY A 376 -15.25 -10.68 -21.87
CA GLY A 376 -14.31 -10.85 -20.77
C GLY A 376 -13.82 -9.51 -20.21
N SER A 377 -12.90 -9.53 -19.25
CA SER A 377 -12.10 -8.36 -18.82
C SER A 377 -10.69 -8.42 -19.43
N TRP A 378 -9.95 -7.31 -19.43
CA TRP A 378 -8.53 -7.32 -19.81
C TRP A 378 -7.74 -8.18 -18.83
N HIS A 379 -6.99 -9.16 -19.34
CA HIS A 379 -6.17 -10.03 -18.52
C HIS A 379 -5.02 -10.66 -19.31
N VAL A 380 -4.09 -11.26 -18.56
CA VAL A 380 -3.00 -12.12 -19.02
C VAL A 380 -3.35 -13.55 -18.56
N GLU A 381 -2.91 -14.58 -19.29
CA GLU A 381 -3.19 -15.96 -18.90
C GLU A 381 -2.29 -16.39 -17.73
N GLY A 382 -2.91 -16.99 -16.70
CA GLY A 382 -2.21 -17.48 -15.51
C GLY A 382 -1.71 -16.40 -14.55
N GLN A 383 -0.82 -16.83 -13.65
CA GLN A 383 0.03 -16.02 -12.78
C GLN A 383 1.50 -16.42 -13.01
N LEU A 384 2.43 -15.77 -12.30
CA LEU A 384 3.85 -16.12 -12.43
C LEU A 384 4.16 -17.55 -11.97
N ASN A 385 3.33 -18.18 -11.14
CA ASN A 385 3.50 -19.59 -10.78
C ASN A 385 3.52 -20.52 -12.00
N GLU A 386 2.80 -20.17 -13.08
CA GLU A 386 2.72 -20.99 -14.28
C GLU A 386 3.76 -20.62 -15.34
N HIS A 387 4.43 -19.46 -15.23
CA HIS A 387 5.42 -18.99 -16.22
C HIS A 387 4.96 -19.14 -17.68
N ILE A 388 3.67 -18.87 -17.97
CA ILE A 388 3.13 -18.97 -19.34
C ILE A 388 3.82 -17.91 -20.21
N CYS A 389 4.45 -18.34 -21.32
CA CYS A 389 5.12 -17.45 -22.27
C CYS A 389 4.28 -17.19 -23.54
N ALA A 390 3.43 -18.13 -23.93
CA ALA A 390 2.54 -18.00 -25.07
C ALA A 390 1.25 -18.79 -24.92
N SER A 391 0.21 -18.31 -25.58
CA SER A 391 -1.13 -18.90 -25.60
C SER A 391 -1.51 -19.24 -27.04
N ALA A 392 -2.29 -20.30 -27.21
CA ALA A 392 -2.94 -20.66 -28.46
C ALA A 392 -4.42 -20.93 -28.19
N ILE A 393 -5.31 -20.33 -28.97
CA ILE A 393 -6.75 -20.55 -28.89
C ILE A 393 -7.24 -21.00 -30.27
N TYR A 394 -7.81 -22.20 -30.30
CA TYR A 394 -8.41 -22.78 -31.49
C TYR A 394 -9.93 -22.76 -31.38
N TYR A 395 -10.58 -22.02 -32.28
CA TYR A 395 -12.04 -21.89 -32.34
C TYR A 395 -12.60 -23.00 -33.22
N TYR A 396 -12.86 -24.17 -32.64
CA TYR A 396 -13.10 -25.38 -33.41
C TYR A 396 -14.57 -25.56 -33.86
N ASP A 397 -15.51 -24.89 -33.21
CA ASP A 397 -16.93 -25.00 -33.55
C ASP A 397 -17.69 -23.75 -33.09
N SER A 398 -18.27 -23.01 -34.03
CA SER A 398 -19.04 -21.80 -33.73
C SER A 398 -20.30 -21.78 -34.59
N GLU A 399 -21.46 -21.70 -33.97
CA GLU A 399 -22.75 -21.78 -34.65
C GLU A 399 -23.75 -20.77 -34.08
N ASN A 400 -24.52 -20.13 -34.96
CA ASN A 400 -25.61 -19.21 -34.61
C ASN A 400 -25.22 -18.06 -33.66
N ILE A 401 -24.00 -17.53 -33.77
CA ILE A 401 -23.54 -16.36 -33.02
C ILE A 401 -23.21 -15.21 -33.97
N THR A 402 -23.27 -13.97 -33.47
CA THR A 402 -22.70 -12.81 -34.15
C THR A 402 -21.18 -12.88 -34.15
N ASP A 403 -20.51 -12.02 -34.93
CA ASP A 403 -19.05 -11.92 -34.96
C ASP A 403 -18.45 -11.88 -33.55
N SER A 404 -17.50 -12.79 -33.29
CA SER A 404 -16.77 -12.87 -32.03
C SER A 404 -15.34 -12.43 -32.27
N ARG A 405 -14.76 -11.66 -31.34
CA ARG A 405 -13.43 -11.08 -31.52
C ARG A 405 -12.59 -11.20 -30.24
N LEU A 406 -11.27 -11.28 -30.43
CA LEU A 406 -10.28 -11.18 -29.37
C LEU A 406 -9.50 -9.88 -29.54
N ALA A 407 -9.65 -8.96 -28.60
CA ALA A 407 -8.95 -7.69 -28.56
C ALA A 407 -7.61 -7.83 -27.85
N PHE A 408 -6.62 -7.06 -28.29
CA PHE A 408 -5.26 -7.04 -27.74
C PHE A 408 -4.83 -5.62 -27.41
N ARG A 409 -4.15 -5.46 -26.27
CA ARG A 409 -3.43 -4.25 -25.91
C ARG A 409 -2.05 -4.59 -25.39
N GLN A 410 -1.11 -3.69 -25.65
CA GLN A 410 0.25 -3.76 -25.16
C GLN A 410 0.55 -2.54 -24.28
N ARG A 411 1.64 -2.62 -23.54
CA ARG A 411 2.21 -1.50 -22.80
C ARG A 411 3.23 -0.78 -23.68
N ALA A 412 3.20 0.56 -23.69
CA ALA A 412 4.17 1.36 -24.43
C ALA A 412 5.57 1.21 -23.83
N ASP A 413 6.58 1.03 -24.70
CA ASP A 413 7.99 1.04 -24.30
C ASP A 413 8.38 2.44 -23.86
N THR A 414 8.58 2.57 -22.56
CA THR A 414 8.87 3.84 -21.92
C THR A 414 10.28 4.33 -22.19
N GLU A 415 11.25 3.43 -22.34
CA GLU A 415 12.64 3.76 -22.69
C GLU A 415 12.70 4.30 -24.12
N ALA A 416 12.02 3.64 -25.06
CA ALA A 416 11.97 4.07 -26.45
C ALA A 416 11.36 5.47 -26.64
N ILE A 417 10.46 5.91 -25.76
CA ILE A 417 9.92 7.28 -25.78
C ILE A 417 10.97 8.29 -25.32
N THR A 418 11.81 7.91 -24.35
CA THR A 418 12.84 8.80 -23.80
C THR A 418 13.98 9.07 -24.77
N GLU A 419 14.13 8.21 -25.78
CA GLU A 419 15.09 8.37 -26.87
C GLU A 419 14.60 9.31 -27.98
N ILE A 420 13.33 9.75 -27.94
CA ILE A 420 12.78 10.70 -28.92
C ILE A 420 13.23 12.12 -28.54
N SER A 421 13.81 12.86 -29.47
CA SER A 421 14.12 14.28 -29.30
C SER A 421 12.86 15.13 -29.43
N TYR A 422 12.58 15.97 -28.44
CA TYR A 422 11.47 16.93 -28.48
C TYR A 422 11.83 18.21 -27.69
N GLU A 423 11.09 19.29 -27.93
CA GLU A 423 11.29 20.55 -27.22
C GLU A 423 10.88 20.43 -25.74
N GLN A 424 11.66 21.02 -24.84
CA GLN A 424 11.43 20.92 -23.40
C GLN A 424 10.00 21.35 -23.03
N SER A 425 9.33 20.54 -22.20
CA SER A 425 7.98 20.77 -21.70
C SER A 425 6.84 20.67 -22.73
N ARG A 426 7.10 20.22 -23.96
CA ARG A 426 6.07 19.95 -25.00
C ARG A 426 5.82 18.46 -25.14
N HIS A 427 4.79 17.94 -24.47
CA HIS A 427 4.47 16.52 -24.41
C HIS A 427 3.23 16.13 -25.24
N GLU A 428 2.62 17.08 -25.94
CA GLU A 428 1.41 16.87 -26.75
C GLU A 428 1.63 15.84 -27.86
N PHE A 429 2.88 15.66 -28.30
CA PHE A 429 3.27 14.64 -29.28
C PHE A 429 2.99 13.20 -28.82
N LEU A 430 2.97 12.94 -27.50
CA LEU A 430 2.62 11.61 -26.97
C LEU A 430 1.19 11.21 -27.38
N GLN A 431 0.26 12.17 -27.29
CA GLN A 431 -1.11 11.97 -27.72
C GLN A 431 -1.21 11.98 -29.23
N GLU A 432 -0.64 12.98 -29.91
CA GLU A 432 -0.79 13.11 -31.37
C GLU A 432 -0.12 11.98 -32.17
N ILE A 433 1.07 11.53 -31.75
CA ILE A 433 1.87 10.55 -32.50
C ILE A 433 1.64 9.12 -32.01
N PHE A 434 1.52 8.90 -30.70
CA PHE A 434 1.47 7.55 -30.11
C PHE A 434 0.10 7.20 -29.50
N GLY A 435 -0.81 8.18 -29.37
CA GLY A 435 -2.13 7.98 -28.77
C GLY A 435 -2.07 7.72 -27.27
N LEU A 436 -0.97 8.16 -26.63
CA LEU A 436 -0.76 8.06 -25.21
C LEU A 436 -1.22 9.35 -24.54
N ASP A 437 -1.70 9.24 -23.31
CA ASP A 437 -2.08 10.40 -22.51
C ASP A 437 -0.89 11.38 -22.43
N PRO A 438 -1.05 12.70 -22.72
CA PRO A 438 0.04 13.67 -22.56
C PRO A 438 0.63 13.66 -21.14
N GLU A 439 -0.19 13.32 -20.14
CA GLU A 439 0.22 13.19 -18.73
C GLU A 439 1.08 11.94 -18.47
N ALA A 440 1.23 11.04 -19.45
CA ALA A 440 2.18 9.93 -19.39
C ALA A 440 3.63 10.40 -19.27
N ALA A 441 3.96 11.58 -19.81
CA ALA A 441 5.28 12.21 -19.63
C ALA A 441 5.64 12.41 -18.16
N TRP A 442 4.62 12.63 -17.31
CA TRP A 442 4.72 12.95 -15.90
C TRP A 442 4.46 11.75 -14.97
N GLY A 443 4.24 10.56 -15.53
CA GLY A 443 4.03 9.31 -14.77
C GLY A 443 2.62 9.12 -14.21
N GLU A 444 1.64 9.94 -14.60
CA GLU A 444 0.24 9.85 -14.16
C GLU A 444 -0.74 9.35 -15.25
N GLY A 445 -0.32 9.31 -16.52
CA GLY A 445 -1.17 8.94 -17.66
C GLY A 445 -1.23 7.45 -18.02
N ASN A 446 -2.24 7.08 -18.83
CA ASN A 446 -2.37 5.73 -19.40
C ASN A 446 -1.36 5.52 -20.53
N ILE A 447 -0.49 4.51 -20.39
CA ILE A 447 0.55 4.18 -21.38
C ILE A 447 0.24 2.94 -22.21
N THR A 448 -1.00 2.45 -22.22
CA THR A 448 -1.39 1.29 -23.04
C THR A 448 -1.72 1.69 -24.46
N GLN A 449 -1.31 0.83 -25.39
CA GLN A 449 -1.70 0.94 -26.79
C GLN A 449 -2.63 -0.21 -27.14
N VAL A 450 -3.88 0.13 -27.46
CA VAL A 450 -4.86 -0.84 -27.96
C VAL A 450 -4.53 -1.15 -29.42
N LEU A 451 -4.01 -2.35 -29.69
CA LEU A 451 -3.58 -2.75 -31.03
C LEU A 451 -4.79 -2.94 -31.96
N GLY A 452 -5.87 -3.51 -31.43
CA GLY A 452 -7.08 -3.83 -32.18
C GLY A 452 -7.59 -5.21 -31.81
N SER A 453 -8.39 -5.81 -32.69
CA SER A 453 -8.99 -7.13 -32.45
C SER A 453 -8.90 -8.03 -33.67
N VAL A 454 -8.77 -9.33 -33.43
CA VAL A 454 -8.84 -10.37 -34.46
C VAL A 454 -10.21 -11.05 -34.40
N ASP A 455 -10.82 -11.29 -35.55
CA ASP A 455 -12.04 -12.10 -35.67
C ASP A 455 -11.76 -13.56 -35.28
N THR A 456 -12.61 -14.16 -34.46
CA THR A 456 -12.44 -15.51 -33.90
C THR A 456 -13.45 -16.49 -34.48
N ARG A 457 -13.53 -16.51 -35.81
CA ARG A 457 -14.38 -17.42 -36.59
C ARG A 457 -13.95 -18.89 -36.44
N GLN A 458 -14.88 -19.80 -36.76
CA GLN A 458 -14.62 -21.23 -36.76
C GLN A 458 -13.42 -21.60 -37.66
N GLY A 459 -12.59 -22.52 -37.18
CA GLY A 459 -11.42 -23.04 -37.89
C GLY A 459 -10.16 -22.20 -37.70
N ARG A 460 -10.26 -21.03 -37.06
CA ARG A 460 -9.10 -20.17 -36.81
C ARG A 460 -8.31 -20.65 -35.59
N LEU A 461 -7.00 -20.83 -35.79
CA LEU A 461 -6.00 -20.96 -34.74
C LEU A 461 -5.32 -19.61 -34.55
N LEU A 462 -5.35 -19.10 -33.32
CA LEU A 462 -4.77 -17.82 -32.94
C LEU A 462 -3.73 -18.06 -31.85
N THR A 463 -2.49 -17.60 -32.06
CA THR A 463 -1.44 -17.65 -31.05
C THR A 463 -0.92 -16.26 -30.73
N PHE A 464 -0.56 -16.04 -29.48
CA PHE A 464 -0.04 -14.75 -29.03
C PHE A 464 0.81 -14.95 -27.77
N PRO A 465 1.80 -14.08 -27.56
CA PRO A 465 2.64 -14.14 -26.37
C PRO A 465 1.91 -13.62 -25.13
N ASN A 466 2.35 -14.08 -23.97
CA ASN A 466 1.83 -13.64 -22.66
C ASN A 466 2.42 -12.28 -22.22
N SER A 467 3.08 -11.56 -23.13
CA SER A 467 3.45 -10.14 -23.01
C SER A 467 2.28 -9.20 -23.33
N LEU A 468 1.18 -9.73 -23.89
CA LEU A 468 -0.01 -8.95 -24.25
C LEU A 468 -1.16 -9.19 -23.26
N GLN A 469 -1.92 -8.14 -22.99
CA GLN A 469 -3.25 -8.29 -22.42
C GLN A 469 -4.27 -8.49 -23.51
N HIS A 470 -5.24 -9.36 -23.25
CA HIS A 470 -6.31 -9.66 -24.20
C HIS A 470 -7.68 -9.68 -23.52
N GLN A 471 -8.72 -9.50 -24.32
CA GLN A 471 -10.10 -9.46 -23.87
C GLN A 471 -11.03 -10.01 -24.95
N VAL A 472 -11.97 -10.88 -24.56
CA VAL A 472 -13.02 -11.36 -25.46
C VAL A 472 -14.11 -10.30 -25.60
N SER A 473 -14.46 -9.94 -26.84
CA SER A 473 -15.56 -9.01 -27.10
C SER A 473 -16.95 -9.63 -26.85
N PRO A 474 -17.97 -8.82 -26.51
CA PRO A 474 -19.34 -9.29 -26.41
C PRO A 474 -19.85 -9.86 -27.74
N PHE A 475 -20.74 -10.85 -27.67
CA PHE A 475 -21.44 -11.39 -28.84
C PHE A 475 -22.81 -11.96 -28.44
N ALA A 476 -23.70 -12.14 -29.42
CA ALA A 476 -25.07 -12.59 -29.20
C ALA A 476 -25.48 -13.68 -30.19
N LEU A 477 -26.68 -14.24 -30.03
CA LEU A 477 -27.28 -15.10 -31.04
C LEU A 477 -27.57 -14.32 -32.34
N SER A 478 -27.16 -14.90 -33.48
CA SER A 478 -27.49 -14.35 -34.80
C SER A 478 -28.98 -14.53 -35.14
N ASP A 479 -29.52 -15.73 -34.90
CA ASP A 479 -30.95 -16.04 -34.87
C ASP A 479 -31.37 -16.30 -33.41
N ARG A 480 -32.03 -15.31 -32.80
CA ARG A 480 -32.46 -15.36 -31.39
C ARG A 480 -33.49 -16.46 -31.09
N THR A 481 -34.05 -17.13 -32.10
CA THR A 481 -35.03 -18.21 -31.90
C THR A 481 -34.40 -19.59 -31.71
N LYS A 482 -33.09 -19.72 -31.97
CA LYS A 482 -32.36 -20.98 -31.88
C LYS A 482 -31.19 -20.85 -30.91
N PRO A 483 -30.76 -21.93 -30.24
CA PRO A 483 -29.51 -21.91 -29.48
C PRO A 483 -28.31 -21.69 -30.42
N GLY A 484 -27.18 -21.30 -29.83
CA GLY A 484 -25.93 -21.09 -30.53
C GLY A 484 -24.75 -21.25 -29.59
N HIS A 485 -23.55 -21.43 -30.12
CA HIS A 485 -22.37 -21.70 -29.31
C HIS A 485 -21.07 -21.21 -29.93
N ARG A 486 -20.07 -21.10 -29.06
CA ARG A 486 -18.66 -20.92 -29.42
C ARG A 486 -17.81 -21.87 -28.58
N LYS A 487 -17.10 -22.78 -29.22
CA LYS A 487 -16.28 -23.78 -28.54
C LYS A 487 -14.79 -23.58 -28.84
N ILE A 488 -13.97 -23.69 -27.79
CA ILE A 488 -12.54 -23.42 -27.88
C ILE A 488 -11.69 -24.51 -27.24
N LEU A 489 -10.54 -24.78 -27.87
CA LEU A 489 -9.39 -25.45 -27.26
C LEU A 489 -8.31 -24.40 -27.05
N ALA A 490 -7.95 -24.16 -25.79
CA ALA A 490 -6.86 -23.28 -25.41
C ALA A 490 -5.67 -24.09 -24.89
N LEU A 491 -4.47 -23.72 -25.34
CA LEU A 491 -3.20 -24.33 -24.98
C LEU A 491 -2.30 -23.20 -24.48
N PHE A 492 -1.79 -23.34 -23.26
CA PHE A 492 -0.88 -22.35 -22.66
C PHE A 492 0.49 -22.99 -22.51
N LEU A 493 1.48 -22.44 -23.22
CA LEU A 493 2.86 -22.87 -23.20
C LEU A 493 3.56 -22.26 -22.00
N VAL A 494 4.05 -23.12 -21.10
CA VAL A 494 4.97 -22.72 -20.02
C VAL A 494 6.35 -22.48 -20.64
N ASP A 495 7.08 -21.47 -20.16
CA ASP A 495 8.43 -21.14 -20.64
C ASP A 495 9.37 -22.36 -20.56
N PRO A 496 9.83 -22.91 -21.70
CA PRO A 496 10.66 -24.10 -21.71
C PRO A 496 12.06 -23.93 -21.10
N HIS A 497 12.49 -22.70 -20.79
CA HIS A 497 13.72 -22.44 -20.04
C HIS A 497 13.61 -22.83 -18.56
N LEU A 498 12.39 -23.00 -18.04
CA LEU A 498 12.10 -23.32 -16.64
C LEU A 498 11.13 -24.51 -16.55
N SER A 499 11.46 -25.51 -15.74
CA SER A 499 10.51 -26.58 -15.41
C SER A 499 9.74 -26.22 -14.14
N ILE A 500 8.41 -26.25 -14.19
CA ILE A 500 7.53 -26.09 -13.03
C ILE A 500 6.91 -27.42 -12.62
N ILE A 501 6.27 -27.47 -11.44
CA ILE A 501 5.55 -28.67 -10.97
C ILE A 501 4.48 -29.08 -12.00
N SER A 502 4.57 -30.28 -12.55
CA SER A 502 3.62 -30.80 -13.54
C SER A 502 2.92 -32.07 -13.09
N SER A 503 1.98 -32.55 -13.91
CA SER A 503 1.33 -33.85 -13.73
C SER A 503 2.28 -35.04 -13.85
N ALA A 504 3.51 -34.84 -14.32
CA ALA A 504 4.56 -35.86 -14.22
C ALA A 504 5.09 -36.00 -12.79
N ASN A 505 5.02 -34.93 -11.97
CA ASN A 505 5.48 -34.93 -10.58
C ASN A 505 4.35 -35.20 -9.57
N VAL A 506 3.14 -34.80 -9.91
CA VAL A 506 1.95 -34.89 -9.04
C VAL A 506 1.14 -36.12 -9.44
N PRO A 507 0.97 -37.11 -8.56
CA PRO A 507 0.04 -38.20 -8.82
C PRO A 507 -1.40 -37.67 -8.97
N PRO A 508 -2.27 -38.37 -9.72
CA PRO A 508 -3.67 -37.99 -9.84
C PRO A 508 -4.30 -37.73 -8.48
N GLN A 509 -5.07 -36.64 -8.40
CA GLN A 509 -5.67 -36.18 -7.16
C GLN A 509 -7.14 -36.60 -7.05
N GLN A 510 -7.74 -37.03 -8.16
CA GLN A 510 -9.18 -37.24 -8.31
C GLN A 510 -9.68 -38.48 -7.57
N GLU A 511 -10.74 -38.34 -6.78
CA GLU A 511 -11.36 -39.44 -6.02
C GLU A 511 -11.90 -40.58 -6.92
N ASP A 512 -12.47 -40.27 -8.08
CA ASP A 512 -12.99 -41.30 -8.99
C ASP A 512 -11.87 -42.12 -9.64
N TRP A 513 -10.69 -41.55 -9.86
CA TRP A 513 -9.51 -42.28 -10.35
C TRP A 513 -8.90 -43.13 -9.24
N TRP A 514 -8.98 -42.66 -7.98
CA TRP A 514 -8.60 -43.44 -6.80
C TRP A 514 -9.43 -44.73 -6.66
N LYS A 515 -10.74 -44.65 -6.90
CA LYS A 515 -11.64 -45.81 -6.85
C LYS A 515 -11.24 -46.87 -7.88
N GLU A 516 -10.84 -46.48 -9.09
CA GLU A 516 -10.29 -47.39 -10.10
C GLU A 516 -9.03 -48.12 -9.59
N ARG A 517 -8.11 -47.41 -8.92
CA ARG A 517 -6.94 -48.03 -8.28
C ARG A 517 -7.36 -49.02 -7.20
N GLN A 518 -8.32 -48.66 -6.34
CA GLN A 518 -8.80 -49.54 -5.28
C GLN A 518 -9.41 -50.83 -5.85
N GLU A 519 -10.20 -50.75 -6.92
CA GLU A 519 -10.76 -51.92 -7.60
C GLU A 519 -9.67 -52.82 -8.18
N VAL A 520 -8.63 -52.24 -8.80
CA VAL A 520 -7.48 -52.97 -9.34
C VAL A 520 -6.66 -53.63 -8.22
N VAL A 521 -6.36 -52.90 -7.15
CA VAL A 521 -5.65 -53.40 -5.97
C VAL A 521 -6.44 -54.50 -5.27
N GLN A 522 -7.74 -54.31 -5.08
CA GLN A 522 -8.63 -55.31 -4.47
C GLN A 522 -8.70 -56.57 -5.33
N LYS A 523 -8.74 -56.45 -6.66
CA LYS A 523 -8.67 -57.60 -7.57
C LYS A 523 -7.33 -58.35 -7.48
N LEU A 524 -6.21 -57.63 -7.37
CA LEU A 524 -4.87 -58.23 -7.22
C LEU A 524 -4.61 -58.85 -5.84
N LEU A 525 -5.14 -58.25 -4.77
CA LEU A 525 -4.97 -58.71 -3.40
C LEU A 525 -5.95 -59.85 -3.04
N SER A 526 -7.16 -59.86 -3.60
CA SER A 526 -8.16 -60.92 -3.37
C SER A 526 -7.73 -62.30 -3.86
N GLU A 527 -6.80 -62.37 -4.82
CA GLU A 527 -6.18 -63.62 -5.27
C GLU A 527 -4.98 -64.09 -4.42
N ARG A 528 -4.44 -63.24 -3.52
CA ARG A 528 -3.14 -63.46 -2.86
C ARG A 528 -3.09 -63.28 -1.34
N LEU A 529 -4.04 -62.58 -0.73
CA LEU A 529 -4.02 -62.25 0.70
C LEU A 529 -5.39 -62.45 1.39
N PRO A 530 -5.44 -62.86 2.68
CA PRO A 530 -6.66 -62.87 3.48
C PRO A 530 -7.26 -61.48 3.69
N ALA A 531 -8.57 -61.42 3.94
CA ALA A 531 -9.34 -60.17 4.09
C ALA A 531 -8.79 -59.24 5.18
N GLU A 532 -8.24 -59.77 6.29
CA GLU A 532 -7.64 -58.94 7.34
C GLU A 532 -6.40 -58.17 6.87
N LEU A 533 -5.53 -58.77 6.05
CA LEU A 533 -4.34 -58.10 5.51
C LEU A 533 -4.69 -57.11 4.39
N GLN A 534 -5.77 -57.36 3.66
CA GLN A 534 -6.32 -56.39 2.69
C GLN A 534 -6.80 -55.11 3.38
N ASN A 535 -7.46 -55.24 4.54
CA ASN A 535 -7.91 -54.11 5.34
C ASN A 535 -6.73 -53.32 5.93
N MET A 536 -5.68 -53.99 6.42
CA MET A 536 -4.48 -53.31 6.94
C MET A 536 -3.71 -52.53 5.86
N VAL A 537 -3.68 -53.02 4.61
CA VAL A 537 -3.09 -52.28 3.47
C VAL A 537 -3.93 -51.06 3.10
N ASN A 538 -5.26 -51.17 3.18
CA ASN A 538 -6.17 -50.04 2.96
C ASN A 538 -6.13 -49.00 4.09
N GLU A 539 -5.90 -49.42 5.33
CA GLU A 539 -5.75 -48.53 6.51
C GLU A 539 -4.39 -47.81 6.56
N GLY A 540 -3.35 -48.36 5.91
CA GLY A 540 -2.01 -47.75 5.84
C GLY A 540 -1.84 -46.64 4.77
N LEU A 541 -2.87 -46.35 3.98
CA LEU A 541 -2.89 -45.27 2.99
C LEU A 541 -3.44 -43.99 3.64
N GLU A 542 -2.62 -43.25 4.39
CA GLU A 542 -2.98 -41.96 5.03
C GLU A 542 -3.39 -40.84 4.05
N ALA A 543 -3.40 -41.09 2.73
CA ALA A 543 -3.68 -40.08 1.70
C ALA A 543 -5.15 -40.08 1.29
N THR A 544 -5.88 -39.02 1.63
CA THR A 544 -7.25 -38.78 1.16
C THR A 544 -7.24 -38.15 -0.25
N PRO A 545 -7.91 -38.75 -1.25
CA PRO A 545 -8.05 -38.13 -2.57
C PRO A 545 -8.91 -36.85 -2.48
N MET A 546 -8.78 -35.97 -3.48
CA MET A 546 -9.58 -34.75 -3.61
C MET A 546 -10.91 -35.08 -4.26
N SER A 547 -12.01 -34.72 -3.60
CA SER A 547 -13.35 -34.87 -4.17
C SER A 547 -13.63 -33.77 -5.20
N MET A 548 -14.64 -33.98 -6.05
CA MET A 548 -15.08 -32.95 -7.00
C MET A 548 -15.56 -31.68 -6.29
N GLU A 549 -16.27 -31.83 -5.16
CA GLU A 549 -16.72 -30.69 -4.36
C GLU A 549 -15.55 -29.91 -3.74
N GLU A 550 -14.53 -30.61 -3.23
CA GLU A 550 -13.30 -29.98 -2.73
C GLU A 550 -12.58 -29.22 -3.87
N ALA A 551 -12.45 -29.84 -5.05
CA ALA A 551 -11.84 -29.20 -6.22
C ALA A 551 -12.59 -27.95 -6.69
N LYS A 552 -13.94 -27.98 -6.68
CA LYS A 552 -14.79 -26.83 -7.02
C LYS A 552 -14.64 -25.70 -5.99
N GLN A 553 -14.49 -26.04 -4.72
CA GLN A 553 -14.23 -25.06 -3.66
C GLN A 553 -12.87 -24.38 -3.84
N TYR A 554 -11.79 -25.14 -4.10
CA TYR A 554 -10.49 -24.55 -4.40
C TYR A 554 -10.50 -23.72 -5.68
N ARG A 555 -11.25 -24.13 -6.72
CA ARG A 555 -11.43 -23.31 -7.92
C ARG A 555 -12.00 -21.93 -7.57
N LYS A 556 -13.03 -21.88 -6.71
CA LYS A 556 -13.64 -20.61 -6.29
C LYS A 556 -12.62 -19.72 -5.57
N GLU A 557 -11.86 -20.29 -4.64
CA GLU A 557 -10.81 -19.56 -3.91
C GLU A 557 -9.69 -19.06 -4.84
N LEU A 558 -9.25 -19.89 -5.79
CA LEU A 558 -8.28 -19.54 -6.81
C LEU A 558 -8.79 -18.38 -7.70
N MET A 559 -10.06 -18.44 -8.11
CA MET A 559 -10.69 -17.37 -8.91
C MET A 559 -10.82 -16.06 -8.13
N GLU A 560 -11.15 -16.11 -6.84
CA GLU A 560 -11.19 -14.94 -5.96
C GLU A 560 -9.80 -14.30 -5.82
N GLU A 561 -8.75 -15.11 -5.59
CA GLU A 561 -7.36 -14.64 -5.54
C GLU A 561 -6.94 -13.97 -6.86
N ARG A 562 -7.25 -14.60 -8.00
CA ARG A 562 -6.92 -14.07 -9.33
C ARG A 562 -7.68 -12.81 -9.68
N SER A 563 -8.95 -12.71 -9.28
CA SER A 563 -9.78 -11.52 -9.54
C SER A 563 -9.24 -10.31 -8.79
N SER A 564 -8.82 -10.48 -7.52
CA SER A 564 -8.21 -9.41 -6.73
C SER A 564 -6.89 -8.93 -7.34
N LYS A 565 -6.01 -9.86 -7.74
CA LYS A 565 -4.72 -9.54 -8.39
C LYS A 565 -4.89 -8.92 -9.79
N SER A 566 -5.86 -9.34 -10.57
CA SER A 566 -6.12 -8.82 -11.93
C SER A 566 -6.42 -7.32 -11.96
N GLN A 567 -7.12 -6.78 -10.95
CA GLN A 567 -7.39 -5.34 -10.86
C GLN A 567 -6.12 -4.50 -10.59
N GLU A 568 -5.20 -5.03 -9.79
CA GLU A 568 -3.91 -4.41 -9.53
C GLU A 568 -2.98 -4.53 -10.74
N GLN A 569 -2.96 -5.71 -11.39
CA GLN A 569 -2.22 -5.96 -12.62
C GLN A 569 -2.68 -5.04 -13.75
N ASN A 570 -4.00 -4.85 -13.95
CA ASN A 570 -4.53 -3.92 -14.94
C ASN A 570 -4.11 -2.47 -14.66
N ARG A 571 -4.20 -2.03 -13.41
CA ARG A 571 -3.72 -0.68 -13.01
C ARG A 571 -2.22 -0.51 -13.26
N THR A 572 -1.44 -1.53 -12.97
CA THR A 572 0.02 -1.52 -13.21
C THR A 572 0.32 -1.50 -14.70
N PHE A 573 -0.36 -2.36 -15.48
CA PHE A 573 -0.23 -2.43 -16.94
C PHE A 573 -0.60 -1.10 -17.62
N GLU A 574 -1.55 -0.36 -17.06
CA GLU A 574 -2.01 0.95 -17.54
C GLU A 574 -1.05 2.10 -17.22
N ARG A 575 -0.23 2.02 -16.18
CA ARG A 575 0.59 3.15 -15.69
C ARG A 575 2.08 2.92 -15.90
N GLY A 576 2.80 3.88 -16.51
CA GLY A 576 4.27 3.84 -16.62
C GLY A 576 4.89 5.23 -16.72
N THR A 577 6.23 5.30 -16.70
CA THR A 577 6.98 6.55 -16.50
C THR A 577 8.00 6.76 -17.62
N LEU A 578 7.96 7.91 -18.29
CA LEU A 578 8.72 8.19 -19.53
C LEU A 578 10.00 9.03 -19.33
N SER A 579 10.76 8.89 -18.22
CA SER A 579 11.99 9.68 -18.07
C SER A 579 13.27 8.87 -17.82
N SER A 580 14.15 8.92 -18.84
CA SER A 580 15.58 8.75 -18.74
C SER A 580 16.20 10.16 -18.90
N ASN A 581 17.19 10.49 -18.06
CA ASN A 581 17.98 11.73 -18.02
C ASN A 581 17.46 13.01 -17.30
N GLN A 582 18.02 13.14 -16.10
CA GLN A 582 18.74 14.28 -15.50
C GLN A 582 18.04 15.59 -15.13
N SER A 583 16.97 16.04 -15.79
CA SER A 583 16.16 17.18 -15.30
C SER A 583 14.96 16.73 -14.46
N ALA A 584 14.47 15.50 -14.69
CA ALA A 584 13.41 14.85 -13.91
C ALA A 584 13.84 14.38 -12.51
N LYS A 585 15.12 14.54 -12.13
CA LYS A 585 15.63 14.31 -10.76
C LYS A 585 15.04 15.27 -9.73
N TYR A 586 14.30 16.30 -10.17
CA TYR A 586 13.80 17.34 -9.27
C TYR A 586 12.28 17.55 -9.24
N ASN A 587 11.46 16.93 -10.11
CA ASN A 587 10.03 17.30 -10.21
C ASN A 587 8.96 16.19 -10.34
N MET A 588 9.27 14.90 -10.52
CA MET A 588 8.22 13.85 -10.63
C MET A 588 7.92 13.15 -9.31
N SER A 589 7.55 13.95 -8.34
CA SER A 589 7.00 13.49 -7.08
C SER A 589 5.63 14.10 -6.97
N VAL A 590 4.65 13.48 -7.64
CA VAL A 590 3.21 13.58 -7.41
C VAL A 590 2.61 12.24 -7.80
N GLN A 591 2.43 11.37 -6.81
CA GLN A 591 1.24 10.53 -6.80
C GLN A 591 0.15 11.47 -6.29
N ASN A 592 -1.05 11.49 -6.87
CA ASN A 592 -2.20 12.14 -6.22
C ASN A 592 -2.24 11.69 -4.75
N TRP A 593 -1.81 12.58 -3.85
CA TRP A 593 -1.48 12.24 -2.47
C TRP A 593 -2.75 11.81 -1.74
N GLU A 594 -3.93 12.25 -2.19
CA GLU A 594 -5.23 11.85 -1.66
C GLU A 594 -5.49 10.35 -1.87
N ILE A 595 -5.03 9.77 -2.98
CA ILE A 595 -5.15 8.32 -3.24
C ILE A 595 -4.25 7.56 -2.26
N ARG A 596 -2.99 7.98 -2.09
CA ARG A 596 -2.05 7.35 -1.16
C ARG A 596 -2.45 7.55 0.31
N ALA A 597 -3.16 8.63 0.62
CA ALA A 597 -3.74 8.88 1.93
C ALA A 597 -4.96 8.01 2.24
N ARG A 598 -5.63 7.42 1.22
CA ARG A 598 -6.90 6.71 1.38
C ARG A 598 -6.83 5.50 2.32
N PRO A 599 -5.82 4.61 2.25
CA PRO A 599 -5.74 3.47 3.18
C PRO A 599 -5.74 3.88 4.66
N ALA A 600 -5.04 4.96 5.02
CA ALA A 600 -5.04 5.48 6.39
C ALA A 600 -6.43 5.98 6.82
N LYS A 601 -7.20 6.59 5.90
CA LYS A 601 -8.60 6.98 6.15
C LYS A 601 -9.50 5.77 6.31
N ASP A 602 -9.29 4.73 5.50
CA ASP A 602 -10.07 3.50 5.54
C ASP A 602 -9.83 2.73 6.84
N VAL A 603 -8.58 2.65 7.33
CA VAL A 603 -8.24 2.08 8.64
C VAL A 603 -9.05 2.74 9.76
N LEU A 604 -9.10 4.06 9.79
CA LEU A 604 -9.91 4.80 10.77
C LEU A 604 -11.40 4.49 10.59
N LEU A 605 -11.93 4.64 9.37
CA LEU A 605 -13.35 4.45 9.10
C LEU A 605 -13.83 3.05 9.45
N ASN A 606 -13.04 2.01 9.16
CA ASN A 606 -13.39 0.62 9.40
C ASN A 606 -13.24 0.22 10.88
N SER A 607 -12.27 0.81 11.60
CA SER A 607 -11.99 0.43 12.99
C SER A 607 -12.93 1.04 14.02
N VAL A 608 -13.55 2.20 13.73
CA VAL A 608 -14.46 2.89 14.68
C VAL A 608 -15.67 2.00 15.04
N PRO A 609 -15.89 1.69 16.33
CA PRO A 609 -17.05 0.90 16.79
C PRO A 609 -18.40 1.58 16.50
N LYS A 610 -19.10 1.12 15.46
CA LYS A 610 -20.32 1.75 14.94
C LYS A 610 -21.49 1.73 15.93
N GLN A 611 -21.55 0.73 16.81
CA GLN A 611 -22.62 0.56 17.80
C GLN A 611 -22.67 1.68 18.86
N TRP A 612 -21.61 2.48 19.02
CA TRP A 612 -21.56 3.60 19.96
C TRP A 612 -21.55 4.96 19.27
N MET A 613 -21.60 4.99 17.94
CA MET A 613 -21.69 6.25 17.19
C MET A 613 -23.09 6.85 17.31
N LEU A 614 -23.16 8.16 17.49
CA LEU A 614 -24.40 8.92 17.39
C LEU A 614 -24.61 9.47 15.97
N PRO A 615 -25.86 9.53 15.48
CA PRO A 615 -26.17 10.24 14.24
C PRO A 615 -25.93 11.75 14.40
N ALA A 616 -25.71 12.44 13.28
CA ALA A 616 -25.27 13.84 13.28
C ALA A 616 -26.25 14.81 13.95
N ASP A 617 -27.55 14.53 13.92
CA ASP A 617 -28.62 15.30 14.56
C ASP A 617 -28.63 15.18 16.10
N ARG A 618 -27.97 14.15 16.65
CA ARG A 618 -27.78 13.95 18.09
C ARG A 618 -26.44 14.47 18.61
N LEU A 619 -25.55 14.93 17.74
CA LEU A 619 -24.29 15.56 18.13
C LEU A 619 -24.50 17.05 18.43
N PRO A 620 -23.68 17.67 19.30
CA PRO A 620 -23.66 19.11 19.48
C PRO A 620 -23.43 19.83 18.15
N PRO A 621 -24.22 20.89 17.85
CA PRO A 621 -24.11 21.61 16.59
C PRO A 621 -22.73 22.26 16.46
N ALA A 622 -22.21 22.42 15.24
CA ALA A 622 -20.83 22.87 14.99
C ALA A 622 -20.43 24.20 15.68
N HIS A 623 -21.40 25.10 15.95
CA HIS A 623 -21.16 26.37 16.64
C HIS A 623 -20.95 26.24 18.16
N GLN A 624 -21.34 25.13 18.78
CA GLN A 624 -21.08 24.89 20.20
C GLN A 624 -19.59 24.65 20.41
N GLN A 625 -18.88 25.59 21.03
CA GLN A 625 -17.42 25.51 21.14
C GLN A 625 -16.98 24.49 22.18
N ASN A 626 -17.52 24.56 23.40
CA ASN A 626 -17.21 23.61 24.46
C ASN A 626 -18.09 22.36 24.38
N VAL A 627 -17.47 21.20 24.34
CA VAL A 627 -18.15 19.90 24.27
C VAL A 627 -17.66 18.92 25.33
N GLU A 628 -16.79 19.33 26.25
CA GLU A 628 -16.14 18.45 27.24
C GLU A 628 -17.12 17.64 28.08
N ASP A 629 -18.28 18.21 28.39
CA ASP A 629 -19.32 17.60 29.22
C ASP A 629 -20.30 16.71 28.44
N PHE A 630 -20.15 16.65 27.11
CA PHE A 630 -21.06 15.91 26.23
C PHE A 630 -21.18 14.42 26.56
N PRO A 631 -20.14 13.68 27.03
CA PRO A 631 -20.30 12.28 27.42
C PRO A 631 -21.44 12.04 28.41
N ARG A 632 -21.66 12.98 29.36
CA ARG A 632 -22.76 12.92 30.34
C ARG A 632 -24.14 13.17 29.73
N LYS A 633 -24.20 13.97 28.66
CA LYS A 633 -25.44 14.39 27.99
C LYS A 633 -25.82 13.48 26.81
N SER A 634 -24.87 12.70 26.31
CA SER A 634 -24.99 11.89 25.08
C SER A 634 -26.07 10.80 25.13
N GLY A 635 -26.30 10.24 26.33
CA GLY A 635 -27.10 9.02 26.54
C GLY A 635 -26.40 7.73 26.09
N VAL A 636 -25.12 7.77 25.72
CA VAL A 636 -24.34 6.58 25.30
C VAL A 636 -23.65 5.90 26.48
N LEU A 637 -23.14 6.70 27.42
CA LEU A 637 -22.55 6.22 28.66
C LEU A 637 -23.57 6.30 29.80
N SER A 638 -23.63 5.26 30.62
CA SER A 638 -24.31 5.28 31.92
C SER A 638 -23.52 6.12 32.95
N ASP A 639 -24.17 6.53 34.04
CA ASP A 639 -23.51 7.25 35.14
C ASP A 639 -22.30 6.48 35.71
N ARG A 640 -22.40 5.15 35.75
CA ARG A 640 -21.31 4.26 36.17
C ARG A 640 -20.13 4.33 35.20
N GLU A 641 -20.37 4.23 33.90
CA GLU A 641 -19.32 4.33 32.88
C GLU A 641 -18.68 5.73 32.83
N VAL A 642 -19.48 6.78 33.05
CA VAL A 642 -18.97 8.14 33.23
C VAL A 642 -18.06 8.21 34.45
N SER A 643 -18.44 7.61 35.58
CA SER A 643 -17.62 7.60 36.80
C SER A 643 -16.29 6.87 36.57
N ILE A 644 -16.32 5.72 35.89
CA ILE A 644 -15.12 4.91 35.56
C ILE A 644 -14.15 5.72 34.71
N THR A 645 -14.65 6.36 33.65
CA THR A 645 -13.83 7.20 32.76
C THR A 645 -13.38 8.51 33.41
N GLU A 646 -13.75 8.76 34.66
CA GLU A 646 -13.31 9.88 35.47
C GLU A 646 -12.41 9.49 36.65
N MET A 647 -12.10 8.21 36.80
CA MET A 647 -11.11 7.73 37.76
C MET A 647 -9.69 7.91 37.21
N SER A 648 -8.72 8.11 38.10
CA SER A 648 -7.29 8.06 37.75
C SER A 648 -6.90 6.62 37.37
N ALA A 649 -5.83 6.47 36.57
CA ALA A 649 -5.31 5.14 36.22
C ALA A 649 -4.95 4.34 37.48
N THR A 650 -4.38 5.02 38.49
CA THR A 650 -4.07 4.46 39.80
C THR A 650 -5.31 3.94 40.53
N ALA A 651 -6.41 4.70 40.51
CA ALA A 651 -7.68 4.29 41.11
C ALA A 651 -8.34 3.12 40.35
N LEU A 652 -8.24 3.09 39.02
CA LEU A 652 -8.74 1.98 38.20
C LEU A 652 -8.03 0.66 38.56
N VAL A 653 -6.69 0.68 38.64
CA VAL A 653 -5.90 -0.51 39.04
C VAL A 653 -6.25 -0.94 40.45
N ALA A 654 -6.40 -0.01 41.39
CA ALA A 654 -6.82 -0.32 42.76
C ALA A 654 -8.23 -0.95 42.81
N GLY A 655 -9.18 -0.41 42.04
CA GLY A 655 -10.55 -0.91 41.94
C GLY A 655 -10.63 -2.32 41.35
N MET A 656 -9.85 -2.60 40.30
CA MET A 656 -9.73 -3.95 39.72
C MET A 656 -9.04 -4.92 40.70
N GLY A 657 -7.98 -4.50 41.38
CA GLY A 657 -7.31 -5.29 42.41
C GLY A 657 -8.18 -5.61 43.63
N ALA A 658 -9.18 -4.77 43.91
CA ALA A 658 -10.20 -5.00 44.93
C ALA A 658 -11.40 -5.83 44.41
N GLY A 659 -11.46 -6.16 43.12
CA GLY A 659 -12.58 -6.85 42.49
C GLY A 659 -13.85 -6.01 42.37
N LEU A 660 -13.75 -4.67 42.49
CA LEU A 660 -14.88 -3.73 42.37
C LEU A 660 -15.18 -3.33 40.93
N LEU A 661 -14.18 -3.46 40.06
CA LEU A 661 -14.21 -3.21 38.62
C LEU A 661 -13.62 -4.42 37.91
N SER A 662 -14.08 -4.68 36.68
CA SER A 662 -13.39 -5.59 35.76
C SER A 662 -12.67 -4.80 34.67
N ALA A 663 -11.58 -5.33 34.12
CA ALA A 663 -10.86 -4.73 33.02
C ALA A 663 -11.76 -4.56 31.78
N GLU A 664 -12.64 -5.55 31.50
CA GLU A 664 -13.60 -5.44 30.39
C GLU A 664 -14.54 -4.25 30.58
N GLU A 665 -15.10 -4.07 31.79
CA GLU A 665 -15.99 -2.95 32.11
C GLU A 665 -15.27 -1.60 31.89
N VAL A 666 -14.03 -1.50 32.38
CA VAL A 666 -13.20 -0.30 32.23
C VAL A 666 -12.93 0.01 30.76
N VAL A 667 -12.43 -0.96 29.99
CA VAL A 667 -12.08 -0.76 28.58
C VAL A 667 -13.29 -0.39 27.73
N ILE A 668 -14.45 -1.02 27.96
CA ILE A 668 -15.69 -0.67 27.23
C ILE A 668 -16.13 0.77 27.53
N ALA A 669 -16.08 1.20 28.79
CA ALA A 669 -16.45 2.57 29.18
C ALA A 669 -15.56 3.61 28.46
N PHE A 670 -14.24 3.39 28.41
CA PHE A 670 -13.31 4.27 27.71
C PHE A 670 -13.48 4.21 26.18
N LEU A 671 -13.73 3.05 25.58
CA LEU A 671 -14.01 2.93 24.15
C LEU A 671 -15.28 3.71 23.75
N LYS A 672 -16.36 3.63 24.53
CA LYS A 672 -17.58 4.42 24.30
C LYS A 672 -17.29 5.92 24.30
N ARG A 673 -16.54 6.39 25.31
CA ARG A 673 -16.14 7.81 25.40
C ARG A 673 -15.24 8.22 24.24
N ALA A 674 -14.30 7.35 23.84
CA ALA A 674 -13.40 7.59 22.72
C ALA A 674 -14.14 7.69 21.38
N VAL A 675 -15.18 6.89 21.14
CA VAL A 675 -16.03 7.03 19.93
C VAL A 675 -16.69 8.40 19.88
N LEU A 676 -17.29 8.87 20.99
CA LEU A 676 -17.87 10.21 21.05
C LEU A 676 -16.81 11.30 20.87
N GLY A 677 -15.67 11.17 21.53
CA GLY A 677 -14.55 12.09 21.39
C GLY A 677 -14.08 12.18 19.94
N HIS A 678 -14.03 11.05 19.22
CA HIS A 678 -13.62 11.04 17.82
C HIS A 678 -14.63 11.76 16.92
N GLN A 679 -15.94 11.52 17.11
CA GLN A 679 -16.99 12.22 16.35
C GLN A 679 -16.95 13.75 16.53
N LEU A 680 -16.51 14.22 17.70
CA LEU A 680 -16.49 15.65 18.03
C LEU A 680 -15.16 16.34 17.73
N LEU A 681 -14.04 15.61 17.84
CA LEU A 681 -12.70 16.17 17.89
C LEU A 681 -11.76 15.63 16.82
N ASN A 682 -12.10 14.54 16.13
CA ASN A 682 -11.26 13.90 15.12
C ASN A 682 -9.82 13.61 15.63
N PHE A 683 -9.71 12.97 16.81
CA PHE A 683 -8.43 12.77 17.50
C PHE A 683 -7.74 11.43 17.23
N ALA A 684 -8.44 10.47 16.63
CA ALA A 684 -7.99 9.10 16.47
C ALA A 684 -7.56 8.84 15.02
N THR A 685 -6.59 7.95 14.84
CA THR A 685 -6.18 7.39 13.54
C THR A 685 -6.65 5.94 13.38
N GLU A 686 -6.87 5.23 14.48
CA GLU A 686 -7.30 3.84 14.47
C GLU A 686 -7.88 3.42 15.85
N PHE A 687 -8.95 2.62 15.85
CA PHE A 687 -9.47 1.97 17.05
C PHE A 687 -9.04 0.49 17.11
N MET A 688 -8.69 0.01 18.29
CA MET A 688 -8.25 -1.37 18.52
C MET A 688 -9.26 -2.13 19.40
N ALA A 689 -10.54 -1.85 19.21
CA ALA A 689 -11.61 -2.23 20.14
C ALA A 689 -11.68 -3.74 20.40
N GLU A 690 -11.64 -4.57 19.35
CA GLU A 690 -11.72 -6.03 19.49
C GLU A 690 -10.52 -6.60 20.26
N LYS A 691 -9.30 -6.21 19.86
CA LYS A 691 -8.06 -6.61 20.57
C LYS A 691 -8.06 -6.13 22.02
N ALA A 692 -8.52 -4.89 22.26
CA ALA A 692 -8.58 -4.31 23.59
C ALA A 692 -9.56 -5.05 24.50
N ILE A 693 -10.77 -5.37 24.02
CA ILE A 693 -11.78 -6.10 24.78
C ILE A 693 -11.31 -7.54 25.04
N ALA A 694 -10.71 -8.21 24.05
CA ALA A 694 -10.16 -9.55 24.23
C ALA A 694 -9.06 -9.55 25.31
N ARG A 695 -8.11 -8.60 25.23
CA ARG A 695 -7.06 -8.46 26.24
C ARG A 695 -7.61 -8.18 27.63
N ALA A 696 -8.64 -7.33 27.73
CA ALA A 696 -9.29 -7.03 29.00
C ALA A 696 -9.91 -8.30 29.64
N LYS A 697 -10.56 -9.14 28.84
CA LYS A 697 -11.10 -10.44 29.30
C LYS A 697 -10.01 -11.38 29.79
N GLU A 698 -8.89 -11.49 29.07
CA GLU A 698 -7.76 -12.31 29.50
C GLU A 698 -7.20 -11.86 30.87
N LEU A 699 -7.16 -10.55 31.10
CA LEU A 699 -6.72 -9.96 32.37
C LEU A 699 -7.71 -10.27 33.49
N ASP A 700 -9.01 -10.14 33.24
CA ASP A 700 -10.06 -10.51 34.19
C ASP A 700 -10.00 -12.01 34.55
N GLU A 701 -9.81 -12.88 33.56
CA GLU A 701 -9.65 -14.32 33.77
C GLU A 701 -8.37 -14.65 34.56
N HIS A 702 -7.27 -13.96 34.27
CA HIS A 702 -6.02 -14.09 35.03
C HIS A 702 -6.24 -13.72 36.50
N PHE A 703 -6.88 -12.59 36.77
CA PHE A 703 -7.16 -12.14 38.12
C PHE A 703 -8.11 -13.11 38.84
N LYS A 704 -9.18 -13.54 38.19
CA LYS A 704 -10.13 -14.53 38.73
C LYS A 704 -9.47 -15.87 39.08
N ARG A 705 -8.52 -16.33 38.26
CA ARG A 705 -7.81 -17.60 38.47
C ARG A 705 -6.74 -17.52 39.56
N THR A 706 -6.02 -16.40 39.65
CA THR A 706 -4.80 -16.30 40.48
C THR A 706 -4.95 -15.44 41.73
N GLY A 707 -5.98 -14.58 41.79
CA GLY A 707 -6.12 -13.53 42.80
C GLY A 707 -5.06 -12.44 42.71
N LYS A 708 -4.28 -12.38 41.62
CA LYS A 708 -3.18 -11.42 41.42
C LYS A 708 -3.38 -10.62 40.14
N LEU A 709 -3.00 -9.35 40.18
CA LEU A 709 -2.95 -8.51 38.99
C LEU A 709 -1.78 -8.95 38.10
N ALA A 710 -1.98 -8.85 36.79
CA ALA A 710 -0.96 -9.20 35.78
C ALA A 710 0.26 -8.26 35.80
N GLY A 711 0.11 -7.04 36.33
CA GLY A 711 1.15 -6.04 36.43
C GLY A 711 0.62 -4.70 36.97
N PRO A 712 1.48 -3.67 37.10
CA PRO A 712 1.11 -2.38 37.69
C PRO A 712 0.11 -1.56 36.87
N LEU A 713 -0.10 -1.90 35.59
CA LEU A 713 -1.06 -1.26 34.68
C LEU A 713 -2.21 -2.18 34.30
N HIS A 714 -2.48 -3.24 35.08
CA HIS A 714 -3.51 -4.22 34.80
C HIS A 714 -4.83 -3.57 34.40
N GLY A 715 -5.25 -3.79 33.15
CA GLY A 715 -6.54 -3.35 32.60
C GLY A 715 -6.64 -1.87 32.27
N VAL A 716 -5.57 -1.08 32.42
CA VAL A 716 -5.58 0.37 32.17
C VAL A 716 -5.66 0.65 30.66
N PRO A 717 -6.67 1.39 30.18
CA PRO A 717 -6.77 1.78 28.78
C PRO A 717 -5.76 2.89 28.43
N ILE A 718 -4.91 2.63 27.43
CA ILE A 718 -3.85 3.54 26.99
C ILE A 718 -4.04 3.93 25.52
N SER A 719 -4.04 5.23 25.24
CA SER A 719 -3.92 5.76 23.88
C SER A 719 -2.46 5.94 23.47
N ILE A 720 -2.14 5.71 22.20
CA ILE A 720 -0.77 5.82 21.67
C ILE A 720 -0.74 6.74 20.46
N LYS A 721 0.19 7.71 20.45
CA LYS A 721 0.47 8.56 19.29
C LYS A 721 0.96 7.74 18.08
N GLU A 722 0.42 8.03 16.90
CA GLU A 722 0.57 7.16 15.72
C GLU A 722 2.02 6.88 15.29
N HIS A 723 2.98 7.82 15.38
CA HIS A 723 4.37 7.52 15.00
C HIS A 723 5.15 6.55 15.93
N ILE A 724 4.47 5.91 16.90
CA ILE A 724 5.02 4.85 17.74
C ILE A 724 4.54 3.51 17.18
N GLU A 725 5.49 2.63 16.86
CA GLU A 725 5.23 1.37 16.17
C GLU A 725 4.43 0.39 17.03
N ILE A 726 3.43 -0.24 16.41
CA ILE A 726 2.67 -1.37 16.94
C ILE A 726 2.62 -2.41 15.82
N LYS A 727 3.02 -3.64 16.12
CA LYS A 727 3.17 -4.73 15.16
C LYS A 727 1.90 -4.92 14.33
N GLY A 728 2.07 -5.03 13.02
CA GLY A 728 1.00 -5.27 12.05
C GLY A 728 0.14 -4.05 11.76
N ARG A 729 0.55 -2.84 12.16
CA ARG A 729 -0.17 -1.59 11.92
C ARG A 729 0.72 -0.57 11.20
N THR A 730 0.10 0.30 10.41
CA THR A 730 0.77 1.44 9.75
C THR A 730 1.50 2.33 10.76
N CYS A 731 2.64 2.90 10.39
CA CYS A 731 3.30 3.94 11.17
C CYS A 731 3.76 5.07 10.22
N ASN A 732 2.92 6.10 10.07
CA ASN A 732 3.06 7.11 9.03
C ASN A 732 3.66 8.45 9.49
N ALA A 733 3.69 8.73 10.81
CA ALA A 733 4.25 9.97 11.35
C ALA A 733 3.67 11.28 10.76
N GLY A 734 2.46 11.23 10.20
CA GLY A 734 1.81 12.36 9.55
C GLY A 734 2.33 12.64 8.13
N PHE A 735 3.11 11.72 7.54
CA PHE A 735 3.52 11.75 6.14
C PHE A 735 2.67 10.79 5.31
N VAL A 736 2.11 11.27 4.21
CA VAL A 736 1.41 10.43 3.23
C VAL A 736 2.35 9.38 2.63
N ALA A 737 3.63 9.70 2.54
CA ALA A 737 4.65 8.79 2.05
C ALA A 737 4.81 7.50 2.88
N TRP A 738 4.38 7.49 4.14
CA TRP A 738 4.60 6.37 5.06
C TRP A 738 3.31 5.61 5.42
N VAL A 739 2.23 5.79 4.66
CA VAL A 739 0.94 5.09 4.90
C VAL A 739 1.07 3.57 4.78
N ASP A 740 1.92 3.09 3.88
CA ASP A 740 2.11 1.66 3.61
C ASP A 740 3.19 1.02 4.51
N ASP A 741 3.82 1.81 5.38
CA ASP A 741 4.87 1.32 6.26
C ASP A 741 4.25 0.64 7.48
N ILE A 742 4.08 -0.67 7.39
CA ILE A 742 3.56 -1.52 8.46
C ILE A 742 4.70 -1.92 9.40
N ALA A 743 4.52 -1.67 10.70
CA ALA A 743 5.51 -2.05 11.71
C ALA A 743 5.61 -3.58 11.85
N ASN A 744 6.84 -4.10 11.78
CA ASN A 744 7.10 -5.54 11.92
C ASN A 744 7.11 -6.00 13.39
N GLU A 745 7.38 -5.09 14.32
CA GLU A 745 7.48 -5.32 15.74
C GLU A 745 6.79 -4.20 16.53
N ASP A 746 6.43 -4.48 17.77
CA ASP A 746 5.95 -3.46 18.70
C ASP A 746 7.15 -2.63 19.17
N ALA A 747 6.98 -1.31 19.29
CA ALA A 747 8.00 -0.46 19.90
C ALA A 747 8.35 -0.96 21.31
N LEU A 748 9.60 -0.81 21.73
CA LEU A 748 10.07 -1.40 22.98
C LEU A 748 9.26 -0.88 24.20
N LEU A 749 8.87 0.40 24.17
CA LEU A 749 7.96 0.99 25.16
C LEU A 749 6.59 0.30 25.20
N VAL A 750 6.01 -0.03 24.03
CA VAL A 750 4.72 -0.73 23.91
C VAL A 750 4.81 -2.12 24.53
N GLN A 751 5.90 -2.85 24.27
CA GLN A 751 6.15 -4.17 24.86
C GLN A 751 6.20 -4.12 26.39
N TYR A 752 6.93 -3.16 26.97
CA TYR A 752 7.02 -3.00 28.43
C TYR A 752 5.67 -2.63 29.06
N LEU A 753 4.90 -1.75 28.43
CA LEU A 753 3.57 -1.37 28.89
C LEU A 753 2.56 -2.52 28.81
N GLU A 754 2.55 -3.30 27.72
CA GLU A 754 1.69 -4.48 27.58
C GLU A 754 2.04 -5.56 28.62
N LYS A 755 3.33 -5.78 28.86
CA LYS A 755 3.83 -6.67 29.92
C LYS A 755 3.43 -6.19 31.31
N ALA A 756 3.33 -4.88 31.53
CA ALA A 756 2.81 -4.29 32.76
C ALA A 756 1.28 -4.43 32.90
N GLY A 757 0.58 -4.98 31.90
CA GLY A 757 -0.85 -5.26 31.91
C GLY A 757 -1.72 -4.17 31.27
N ALA A 758 -1.13 -3.20 30.57
CA ALA A 758 -1.87 -2.16 29.87
C ALA A 758 -2.71 -2.72 28.70
N VAL A 759 -3.76 -1.98 28.33
CA VAL A 759 -4.64 -2.31 27.20
C VAL A 759 -4.66 -1.15 26.21
N PHE A 760 -4.11 -1.35 25.01
CA PHE A 760 -4.14 -0.33 23.96
C PHE A 760 -5.45 -0.40 23.18
N HIS A 761 -6.22 0.69 23.21
CA HIS A 761 -7.56 0.73 22.61
C HIS A 761 -7.70 1.74 21.46
N VAL A 762 -6.85 2.77 21.37
CA VAL A 762 -6.90 3.79 20.32
C VAL A 762 -5.51 4.32 19.96
N ARG A 763 -5.26 4.55 18.67
CA ARG A 763 -4.12 5.32 18.17
C ARG A 763 -4.55 6.74 17.82
N THR A 764 -3.68 7.71 18.09
CA THR A 764 -4.06 9.13 18.06
C THR A 764 -3.31 9.94 17.01
N ASN A 765 -4.00 10.98 16.53
CA ASN A 765 -3.58 11.85 15.45
C ASN A 765 -2.41 12.78 15.85
N GLN A 766 -1.69 13.25 14.84
CA GLN A 766 -0.48 14.07 14.96
C GLN A 766 -0.36 15.03 13.77
N PRO A 767 0.43 16.10 13.84
CA PRO A 767 0.62 17.01 12.72
C PRO A 767 1.48 16.46 11.60
N GLN A 768 1.34 17.03 10.40
CA GLN A 768 2.24 16.78 9.27
C GLN A 768 3.68 17.05 9.71
N SER A 769 4.58 16.11 9.40
CA SER A 769 6.01 16.14 9.77
C SER A 769 6.36 16.10 11.25
N LEU A 770 5.38 15.98 12.16
CA LEU A 770 5.56 16.03 13.63
C LEU A 770 6.08 17.36 14.21
N MET A 771 6.40 18.36 13.38
CA MET A 771 7.17 19.54 13.79
C MET A 771 6.31 20.80 13.96
N HIS A 772 5.19 20.73 14.67
CA HIS A 772 4.51 21.94 15.15
C HIS A 772 3.56 21.69 16.34
N LEU A 773 3.30 22.74 17.13
CA LEU A 773 2.41 22.72 18.31
C LEU A 773 0.91 22.85 17.92
N CYS A 774 0.50 22.14 16.87
CA CYS A 774 -0.88 22.02 16.38
C CYS A 774 -1.09 20.59 15.89
N CYS A 775 -2.31 20.22 15.48
CA CYS A 775 -2.63 18.87 15.03
C CYS A 775 -3.48 18.89 13.77
N ASN A 776 -2.80 18.87 12.62
CA ASN A 776 -3.42 18.78 11.29
C ASN A 776 -2.43 18.10 10.34
N ASN A 777 -2.92 17.18 9.51
CA ASN A 777 -2.16 16.52 8.45
C ASN A 777 -3.11 16.17 7.29
N ASN A 778 -2.54 15.72 6.18
CA ASN A 778 -3.31 15.38 4.97
C ASN A 778 -4.00 14.00 5.05
N LEU A 779 -3.66 13.16 6.03
CA LEU A 779 -4.24 11.83 6.25
C LEU A 779 -5.58 11.90 6.99
N THR A 780 -5.56 12.38 8.22
CA THR A 780 -6.70 12.41 9.15
C THR A 780 -7.38 13.79 9.19
N GLY A 781 -6.68 14.85 8.78
CA GLY A 781 -7.18 16.22 8.92
C GLY A 781 -7.01 16.78 10.34
N PRO A 782 -7.73 17.86 10.68
CA PRO A 782 -7.47 18.59 11.90
C PRO A 782 -8.15 17.95 13.13
N THR A 783 -7.42 17.89 14.24
CA THR A 783 -7.96 17.55 15.56
C THR A 783 -8.35 18.82 16.32
N ARG A 784 -9.46 18.78 17.06
CA ARG A 784 -10.00 19.92 17.82
C ARG A 784 -9.81 19.78 19.33
N ASN A 785 -9.82 20.91 20.03
CA ASN A 785 -9.77 20.96 21.49
C ASN A 785 -11.18 20.72 22.11
N PRO A 786 -11.30 19.89 23.16
CA PRO A 786 -12.60 19.59 23.80
C PRO A 786 -13.27 20.79 24.47
N TYR A 787 -12.49 21.74 25.01
CA TYR A 787 -13.01 22.91 25.72
C TYR A 787 -13.43 24.05 24.78
N ASN A 788 -12.84 24.09 23.59
CA ASN A 788 -13.22 25.04 22.55
C ASN A 788 -12.78 24.51 21.17
N ARG A 789 -13.75 24.06 20.36
CA ARG A 789 -13.48 23.45 19.05
C ARG A 789 -12.89 24.38 17.99
N THR A 790 -12.73 25.68 18.27
CA THR A 790 -11.97 26.62 17.41
C THR A 790 -10.47 26.64 17.74
N LEU A 791 -10.09 26.15 18.92
CA LEU A 791 -8.71 26.08 19.39
C LEU A 791 -8.06 24.76 18.99
N THR A 792 -6.73 24.79 18.88
CA THR A 792 -5.94 23.57 18.70
C THR A 792 -5.82 22.79 20.00
N PRO A 793 -5.81 21.45 19.97
CA PRO A 793 -5.43 20.63 21.11
C PRO A 793 -3.91 20.65 21.36
N GLY A 794 -3.14 21.48 20.66
CA GLY A 794 -1.68 21.50 20.69
C GLY A 794 -1.09 20.47 19.74
N GLY A 795 0.22 20.28 19.82
CA GLY A 795 0.93 19.29 19.03
C GLY A 795 2.37 19.13 19.51
N SER A 796 3.11 18.14 19.01
CA SER A 796 2.68 17.19 17.98
C SER A 796 1.88 15.99 18.50
N SER A 797 1.77 15.79 19.81
CA SER A 797 0.88 14.76 20.40
C SER A 797 -0.55 15.30 20.58
N GLY A 798 -1.09 15.95 19.56
CA GLY A 798 -2.37 16.67 19.65
C GLY A 798 -3.58 15.75 19.81
N GLY A 799 -3.56 14.58 19.16
CA GLY A 799 -4.56 13.55 19.38
C GLY A 799 -4.56 13.02 20.83
N GLU A 800 -3.38 12.83 21.44
CA GLU A 800 -3.26 12.50 22.87
C GLU A 800 -3.81 13.62 23.76
N GLY A 801 -3.50 14.90 23.47
CA GLY A 801 -4.04 16.03 24.22
C GLY A 801 -5.58 16.06 24.20
N ALA A 802 -6.17 15.94 23.01
CA ALA A 802 -7.63 15.85 22.86
C ALA A 802 -8.21 14.61 23.57
N SER A 803 -7.54 13.45 23.47
CA SER A 803 -7.90 12.21 24.18
C SER A 803 -7.94 12.42 25.69
N MET A 804 -6.89 13.01 26.28
CA MET A 804 -6.82 13.23 27.72
C MET A 804 -7.84 14.27 28.20
N GLY A 805 -7.97 15.40 27.50
CA GLY A 805 -8.92 16.45 27.87
C GLY A 805 -10.39 16.02 27.77
N PHE A 806 -10.69 15.13 26.82
CA PHE A 806 -12.02 14.50 26.70
C PHE A 806 -12.13 13.17 27.46
N LYS A 807 -11.06 12.76 28.18
CA LYS A 807 -10.96 11.53 28.97
C LYS A 807 -11.27 10.24 28.17
N CYS A 808 -10.86 10.19 26.91
CA CYS A 808 -10.98 9.03 26.02
C CYS A 808 -10.05 7.86 26.43
N ALA A 809 -9.03 8.15 27.24
CA ALA A 809 -8.09 7.19 27.80
C ALA A 809 -7.66 7.63 29.21
N ALA A 810 -7.19 6.70 30.03
CA ALA A 810 -6.68 7.00 31.35
C ALA A 810 -5.23 7.53 31.27
N LEU A 811 -4.42 6.88 30.44
CA LEU A 811 -3.05 7.26 30.12
C LEU A 811 -2.87 7.36 28.60
N GLY A 812 -1.92 8.21 28.20
CA GLY A 812 -1.54 8.42 26.81
C GLY A 812 -0.02 8.37 26.63
N VAL A 813 0.45 7.99 25.44
CA VAL A 813 1.88 8.00 25.11
C VAL A 813 2.15 9.01 24.00
N GLY A 814 2.90 10.06 24.34
CA GLY A 814 3.35 11.09 23.42
C GLY A 814 4.86 11.15 23.29
N THR A 815 5.35 12.07 22.46
CA THR A 815 6.78 12.37 22.30
C THR A 815 7.03 13.87 22.33
N ASP A 816 8.20 14.29 22.79
CA ASP A 816 8.56 15.69 22.99
C ASP A 816 10.03 15.97 22.59
N ILE A 817 10.20 16.82 21.58
CA ILE A 817 11.49 17.40 21.15
C ILE A 817 11.51 18.93 21.26
N GLY A 818 10.33 19.57 21.30
CA GLY A 818 10.17 21.02 21.37
C GLY A 818 8.91 21.49 22.10
N GLY A 819 8.23 20.59 22.84
CA GLY A 819 6.95 20.87 23.53
C GLY A 819 5.83 19.87 23.28
N SER A 820 6.09 18.82 22.51
CA SER A 820 5.04 17.98 21.93
C SER A 820 4.26 17.07 22.89
N ILE A 821 4.66 16.93 24.15
CA ILE A 821 3.83 16.36 25.23
C ILE A 821 3.16 17.49 26.03
N ARG A 822 3.92 18.55 26.29
CA ARG A 822 3.57 19.62 27.22
C ARG A 822 2.50 20.56 26.66
N ALA A 823 2.63 21.01 25.42
CA ALA A 823 1.64 21.88 24.78
C ALA A 823 0.26 21.18 24.68
N PRO A 824 0.15 19.92 24.21
CA PRO A 824 -1.14 19.24 24.23
C PRO A 824 -1.75 19.05 25.61
N ALA A 825 -0.94 18.70 26.61
CA ALA A 825 -1.42 18.59 27.98
C ALA A 825 -1.95 19.95 28.50
N GLY A 826 -1.20 21.03 28.28
CA GLY A 826 -1.56 22.36 28.77
C GLY A 826 -2.79 22.93 28.06
N PHE A 827 -2.92 22.71 26.76
CA PHE A 827 -4.03 23.22 25.95
C PHE A 827 -5.34 22.53 26.24
N CYS A 828 -5.29 21.23 26.59
CA CYS A 828 -6.46 20.41 26.83
C CYS A 828 -6.74 20.16 28.32
N GLY A 829 -6.15 20.97 29.22
CA GLY A 829 -6.42 20.84 30.66
C GLY A 829 -6.05 19.49 31.25
N ALA A 830 -5.04 18.83 30.68
CA ALA A 830 -4.56 17.52 31.08
C ALA A 830 -3.19 17.60 31.78
N TYR A 831 -2.65 16.44 32.13
CA TYR A 831 -1.33 16.29 32.72
C TYR A 831 -0.39 15.67 31.70
N GLY A 832 0.88 16.07 31.71
CA GLY A 832 1.88 15.52 30.80
C GLY A 832 3.27 15.63 31.38
N PHE A 833 4.11 14.64 31.12
CA PHE A 833 5.50 14.66 31.55
C PHE A 833 6.43 14.44 30.38
N ARG A 834 7.36 15.38 30.22
CA ARG A 834 8.54 15.23 29.39
C ARG A 834 9.69 14.78 30.28
N PRO A 835 10.15 13.51 30.20
CA PRO A 835 11.32 13.05 30.93
C PRO A 835 12.60 13.70 30.41
N THR A 836 13.68 13.55 31.17
CA THR A 836 15.03 13.70 30.64
C THR A 836 15.23 12.69 29.50
N THR A 837 15.93 13.09 28.42
CA THR A 837 16.20 12.15 27.32
C THR A 837 17.00 10.93 27.79
N LEU A 838 16.90 9.81 27.04
CA LEU A 838 17.53 8.52 27.35
C LEU A 838 17.08 7.84 28.66
N ARG A 839 15.98 8.29 29.30
CA ARG A 839 15.34 7.56 30.41
C ARG A 839 14.29 6.53 29.98
N ILE A 840 13.64 6.78 28.84
CA ILE A 840 12.52 5.97 28.32
C ILE A 840 12.93 5.44 26.95
N PRO A 841 12.61 4.16 26.64
CA PRO A 841 12.90 3.55 25.34
C PRO A 841 12.51 4.42 24.14
N GLY A 842 13.41 4.53 23.17
CA GLY A 842 13.18 5.18 21.88
C GLY A 842 13.05 4.20 20.71
N THR A 843 13.40 2.93 20.90
CA THR A 843 13.33 1.90 19.86
C THR A 843 11.88 1.69 19.39
N GLY A 844 11.67 1.77 18.07
CA GLY A 844 10.36 1.68 17.42
C GLY A 844 9.58 3.01 17.39
N ILE A 845 10.22 4.15 17.64
CA ILE A 845 9.64 5.47 17.40
C ILE A 845 10.13 5.99 16.06
N LYS A 846 9.18 6.20 15.13
CA LYS A 846 9.50 6.58 13.75
C LYS A 846 9.62 8.09 13.59
N VAL A 847 10.76 8.54 13.06
CA VAL A 847 11.07 9.96 12.84
C VAL A 847 11.81 10.17 11.51
N PRO A 848 11.67 11.35 10.85
CA PRO A 848 12.29 11.62 9.55
C PRO A 848 13.82 11.75 9.58
N SER A 849 14.42 11.95 10.75
CA SER A 849 15.85 12.25 10.91
C SER A 849 16.52 11.28 11.88
N ALA A 850 16.52 9.99 11.55
CA ALA A 850 17.21 8.96 12.33
C ALA A 850 18.71 9.31 12.45
N GLY A 851 19.26 9.23 13.67
CA GLY A 851 20.67 9.52 13.95
C GLY A 851 21.00 10.98 14.31
N GLN A 852 20.01 11.90 14.35
CA GLN A 852 20.25 13.24 14.91
C GLN A 852 20.43 13.14 16.43
N GLU A 853 21.56 13.65 16.94
CA GLU A 853 21.88 13.64 18.38
C GLU A 853 22.01 15.02 19.02
N SER A 854 21.94 16.09 18.23
CA SER A 854 22.13 17.46 18.73
C SER A 854 20.99 17.91 19.64
N ILE A 855 19.75 17.53 19.35
CA ILE A 855 18.59 17.75 20.23
C ILE A 855 17.76 16.47 20.18
N ARG A 856 17.88 15.63 21.21
CA ARG A 856 17.15 14.37 21.27
C ARG A 856 15.70 14.60 21.68
N GLY A 857 14.79 13.89 21.02
CA GLY A 857 13.41 13.74 21.48
C GLY A 857 13.31 12.68 22.59
N THR A 858 12.18 12.68 23.30
CA THR A 858 11.87 11.64 24.30
C THR A 858 10.40 11.27 24.25
N ALA A 859 10.08 10.01 24.53
CA ALA A 859 8.71 9.58 24.81
C ALA A 859 8.36 9.84 26.28
N GLY A 860 7.07 10.07 26.55
CA GLY A 860 6.60 10.29 27.91
C GLY A 860 5.07 10.21 28.03
N PRO A 861 4.58 10.10 29.27
CA PRO A 861 3.16 9.92 29.52
C PRO A 861 2.38 11.24 29.45
N LEU A 862 1.13 11.10 29.03
CA LEU A 862 0.05 12.03 29.35
C LEU A 862 -0.97 11.31 30.24
N ALA A 863 -1.67 12.06 31.08
CA ALA A 863 -2.73 11.54 31.93
C ALA A 863 -3.93 12.48 31.98
N SER A 864 -5.12 11.90 32.04
CA SER A 864 -6.37 12.67 32.06
C SER A 864 -6.73 13.22 33.44
N GLN A 865 -6.12 12.70 34.52
CA GLN A 865 -6.60 12.95 35.89
C GLN A 865 -5.56 13.44 36.90
N SER A 866 -4.30 12.99 36.81
CA SER A 866 -3.34 13.28 37.87
C SER A 866 -1.87 13.18 37.45
N VAL A 867 -1.01 13.82 38.24
CA VAL A 867 0.45 13.63 38.19
C VAL A 867 0.86 12.24 38.68
N GLU A 868 0.09 11.65 39.60
CA GLU A 868 0.35 10.30 40.15
C GLU A 868 0.31 9.23 39.05
N ASP A 869 -0.60 9.38 38.08
CA ASP A 869 -0.67 8.45 36.94
C ASP A 869 0.57 8.55 36.03
N LEU A 870 1.23 9.72 35.96
CA LEU A 870 2.49 9.89 35.25
C LEU A 870 3.63 9.13 35.95
N ASP A 871 3.69 9.16 37.29
CA ASP A 871 4.64 8.34 38.08
C ASP A 871 4.37 6.85 37.89
N LEU A 872 3.10 6.42 37.92
CA LEU A 872 2.70 5.04 37.68
C LEU A 872 3.20 4.53 36.33
N PHE A 873 3.03 5.32 35.26
CA PHE A 873 3.51 4.98 33.92
C PHE A 873 5.03 4.79 33.88
N LEU A 874 5.79 5.75 34.41
CA LEU A 874 7.25 5.70 34.34
C LEU A 874 7.82 4.53 35.12
N ARG A 875 7.23 4.24 36.28
CA ARG A 875 7.58 3.06 37.08
C ARG A 875 7.27 1.76 36.37
N ALA A 876 6.11 1.67 35.74
CA ALA A 876 5.73 0.49 34.98
C ALA A 876 6.74 0.15 33.87
N VAL A 877 7.44 1.15 33.33
CA VAL A 877 8.48 0.96 32.30
C VAL A 877 9.87 0.78 32.93
N ILE A 878 10.31 1.70 33.78
CA ILE A 878 11.69 1.77 34.28
C ILE A 878 12.01 0.65 35.28
N ASP A 879 11.03 0.20 36.09
CA ASP A 879 11.23 -0.91 37.03
C ASP A 879 11.47 -2.25 36.30
N GLN A 880 11.29 -2.29 34.96
CA GLN A 880 11.59 -3.45 34.12
C GLN A 880 12.98 -3.39 33.46
N GLU A 881 13.81 -2.43 33.87
CA GLU A 881 15.22 -2.28 33.47
C GLU A 881 15.44 -2.22 31.94
N PRO A 882 14.78 -1.27 31.24
CA PRO A 882 14.78 -1.25 29.77
C PRO A 882 16.15 -1.09 29.11
N TRP A 883 17.14 -0.57 29.83
CA TRP A 883 18.53 -0.42 29.37
C TRP A 883 19.24 -1.76 29.12
N GLU A 884 18.73 -2.88 29.66
CA GLU A 884 19.24 -4.22 29.34
C GLU A 884 18.89 -4.64 27.90
N THR A 885 17.86 -4.03 27.32
CA THR A 885 17.45 -4.28 25.92
C THR A 885 17.93 -3.16 25.00
N GLU A 886 17.70 -1.90 25.37
CA GLU A 886 18.14 -0.71 24.60
C GLU A 886 19.34 -0.05 25.27
N THR A 887 20.54 -0.44 24.83
CA THR A 887 21.82 -0.06 25.45
C THR A 887 22.17 1.44 25.38
N SER A 888 21.44 2.23 24.59
CA SER A 888 21.58 3.68 24.53
C SER A 888 20.98 4.40 25.75
N LEU A 889 20.09 3.72 26.50
CA LEU A 889 19.43 4.28 27.66
C LEU A 889 20.40 4.42 28.83
N THR A 890 20.17 5.44 29.66
CA THR A 890 20.91 5.59 30.90
C THR A 890 20.38 4.58 31.92
N PRO A 891 21.23 3.68 32.48
CA PRO A 891 20.79 2.65 33.42
C PRO A 891 20.53 3.23 34.81
N LEU A 892 19.46 4.00 34.93
CA LEU A 892 19.09 4.75 36.14
C LEU A 892 17.73 4.27 36.66
N PRO A 893 17.70 3.45 37.72
CA PRO A 893 16.45 2.97 38.33
C PRO A 893 15.55 4.10 38.84
N TRP A 894 14.24 3.88 38.81
CA TRP A 894 13.28 4.86 39.31
C TRP A 894 13.32 4.95 40.84
N ARG A 895 13.68 6.12 41.37
CA ARG A 895 13.71 6.34 42.82
C ARG A 895 12.36 6.83 43.33
N ARG A 896 11.88 6.21 44.41
CA ARG A 896 10.72 6.75 45.14
C ARG A 896 11.15 7.97 45.95
N VAL A 897 10.82 9.15 45.45
CA VAL A 897 11.05 10.43 46.13
C VAL A 897 9.76 10.89 46.81
N LYS A 898 9.83 11.22 48.09
CA LYS A 898 8.72 11.85 48.81
C LYS A 898 8.72 13.35 48.52
N ALA A 899 7.57 13.89 48.14
CA ALA A 899 7.41 15.33 47.97
C ALA A 899 7.72 16.08 49.28
N THR A 900 8.43 17.19 49.17
CA THR A 900 8.80 18.07 50.30
C THR A 900 8.36 19.49 50.02
N LYS A 901 7.94 20.21 51.06
CA LYS A 901 7.70 21.66 51.00
C LYS A 901 8.99 22.46 51.11
N ASP A 902 10.07 21.83 51.57
CA ASP A 902 11.41 22.42 51.62
C ASP A 902 12.04 22.42 50.23
N MET A 903 11.55 23.35 49.40
CA MET A 903 12.01 23.59 48.04
C MET A 903 11.86 25.08 47.71
N THR A 904 12.70 25.57 46.81
CA THR A 904 12.56 26.91 46.23
C THR A 904 12.04 26.82 44.80
N VAL A 905 10.86 27.41 44.56
CA VAL A 905 10.24 27.50 43.23
C VAL A 905 10.48 28.89 42.66
N GLY A 906 11.17 28.96 41.51
CA GLY A 906 11.31 30.19 40.72
C GLY A 906 10.09 30.41 39.82
N ILE A 907 9.47 31.58 39.85
CA ILE A 907 8.36 31.94 38.95
C ILE A 907 8.92 32.70 37.75
N MET A 908 8.87 32.05 36.59
CA MET A 908 9.23 32.69 35.33
C MET A 908 7.97 33.32 34.72
N TRP A 909 7.84 34.64 34.86
CA TRP A 909 6.67 35.40 34.41
C TRP A 909 6.54 35.45 32.90
N ASP A 910 7.67 35.57 32.21
CA ASP A 910 7.80 35.44 30.76
C ASP A 910 9.19 34.86 30.44
N ASP A 911 9.41 34.49 29.19
CA ASP A 911 10.70 33.98 28.71
C ASP A 911 11.70 35.08 28.33
N GLY A 912 11.38 36.35 28.59
CA GLY A 912 12.21 37.50 28.21
C GLY A 912 12.11 37.87 26.72
N CYS A 913 11.42 37.07 25.91
CA CYS A 913 11.28 37.28 24.47
C CYS A 913 9.84 37.69 24.10
N VAL A 914 8.84 36.93 24.54
CA VAL A 914 7.41 37.15 24.26
C VAL A 914 6.62 37.13 25.56
N ARG A 915 5.82 38.16 25.83
CA ARG A 915 5.01 38.20 27.06
C ARG A 915 3.77 37.30 26.93
N PRO A 916 3.40 36.51 27.96
CA PRO A 916 2.16 35.74 27.96
C PRO A 916 0.92 36.64 27.99
N HIS A 917 -0.16 36.14 27.41
CA HIS A 917 -1.48 36.76 27.48
C HIS A 917 -1.96 36.86 28.95
N PRO A 918 -2.85 37.82 29.26
CA PRO A 918 -3.41 38.02 30.61
C PRO A 918 -3.81 36.75 31.39
N PRO A 919 -4.53 35.76 30.81
CA PRO A 919 -4.95 34.58 31.57
C PRO A 919 -3.79 33.75 32.11
N VAL A 920 -2.70 33.64 31.36
CA VAL A 920 -1.52 32.89 31.77
C VAL A 920 -0.79 33.61 32.91
N THR A 921 -0.68 34.94 32.83
CA THR A 921 -0.10 35.77 33.91
C THR A 921 -0.94 35.66 35.18
N ARG A 922 -2.28 35.69 35.06
CA ARG A 922 -3.20 35.48 36.19
C ARG A 922 -3.03 34.10 36.81
N ALA A 923 -2.87 33.06 35.99
CA ALA A 923 -2.62 31.71 36.49
C ALA A 923 -1.29 31.58 37.23
N LEU A 924 -0.21 32.19 36.74
CA LEU A 924 1.08 32.23 37.46
C LEU A 924 0.95 32.93 38.81
N GLN A 925 0.26 34.08 38.86
CA GLN A 925 0.01 34.80 40.10
C GLN A 925 -0.82 33.96 41.08
N HIS A 926 -1.87 33.29 40.59
CA HIS A 926 -2.71 32.40 41.38
C HIS A 926 -1.90 31.26 42.02
N VAL A 927 -1.05 30.59 41.24
CA VAL A 927 -0.22 29.50 41.75
C VAL A 927 0.84 30.03 42.72
N LYS A 928 1.50 31.17 42.41
CA LYS A 928 2.46 31.83 43.32
C LYS A 928 1.83 32.08 44.70
N GLU A 929 0.63 32.66 44.74
CA GLU A 929 -0.08 32.94 45.98
C GLU A 929 -0.39 31.67 46.78
N LYS A 930 -0.87 30.62 46.10
CA LYS A 930 -1.15 29.33 46.74
C LYS A 930 0.10 28.64 47.29
N LEU A 931 1.23 28.72 46.57
CA LEU A 931 2.50 28.16 47.04
C LEU A 931 3.04 28.90 48.27
N LEU A 932 2.99 30.24 48.26
CA LEU A 932 3.33 31.04 49.43
C LEU A 932 2.44 30.71 50.62
N ALA A 933 1.12 30.60 50.42
CA ALA A 933 0.17 30.21 51.46
C ALA A 933 0.42 28.79 52.00
N ALA A 934 0.93 27.88 51.17
CA ALA A 934 1.29 26.52 51.57
C ALA A 934 2.63 26.42 52.30
N GLY A 935 3.38 27.53 52.42
CA GLY A 935 4.67 27.63 53.08
C GLY A 935 5.87 27.26 52.21
N ILE A 936 5.70 27.20 50.88
CA ILE A 936 6.78 26.93 49.93
C ILE A 936 7.50 28.23 49.60
N LYS A 937 8.83 28.19 49.55
CA LYS A 937 9.62 29.36 49.18
C LYS A 937 9.48 29.64 47.69
N VAL A 938 9.05 30.86 47.36
CA VAL A 938 8.87 31.30 45.98
C VAL A 938 9.75 32.52 45.72
N ILE A 939 10.45 32.55 44.59
CA ILE A 939 11.22 33.72 44.13
C ILE A 939 10.85 34.03 42.68
N ASP A 940 11.01 35.27 42.25
CA ASP A 940 10.89 35.59 40.82
C ASP A 940 12.13 35.09 40.07
N TRP A 941 11.91 34.42 38.94
CA TRP A 941 12.95 33.89 38.08
C TRP A 941 13.07 34.75 36.83
N GLU A 942 14.17 35.50 36.74
CA GLU A 942 14.55 36.19 35.51
C GLU A 942 15.10 35.15 34.50
N PRO A 943 14.49 35.03 33.30
CA PRO A 943 14.90 34.06 32.29
C PRO A 943 16.33 34.32 31.83
N TYR A 944 17.12 33.26 31.69
CA TYR A 944 18.53 33.36 31.33
C TYR A 944 18.75 33.16 29.85
N ARG A 945 18.89 34.27 29.11
CA ARG A 945 19.26 34.29 27.67
C ARG A 945 18.46 33.30 26.81
N HIS A 946 17.14 33.29 26.96
CA HIS A 946 16.24 32.41 26.20
C HIS A 946 16.21 32.73 24.71
N ASP A 947 16.55 33.96 24.32
CA ASP A 947 16.82 34.38 22.95
C ASP A 947 18.02 33.62 22.36
N HIS A 948 19.13 33.56 23.09
CA HIS A 948 20.32 32.81 22.69
C HIS A 948 20.07 31.30 22.69
N GLY A 949 19.35 30.79 23.69
CA GLY A 949 18.90 29.40 23.70
C GLY A 949 18.04 29.06 22.47
N TRP A 950 17.18 29.99 22.05
CA TRP A 950 16.36 29.86 20.84
C TRP A 950 17.21 29.83 19.57
N GLU A 951 18.18 30.72 19.43
CA GLU A 951 19.11 30.75 18.28
C GLU A 951 19.82 29.39 18.08
N ILE A 952 20.29 28.79 19.18
CA ILE A 952 20.95 27.48 19.15
C ILE A 952 19.96 26.37 18.80
N VAL A 953 18.84 26.26 19.54
CA VAL A 953 17.92 25.12 19.40
C VAL A 953 17.20 25.11 18.06
N SER A 954 16.77 26.28 17.57
CA SER A 954 16.08 26.40 16.28
C SER A 954 16.96 25.92 15.13
N SER A 955 18.25 26.29 15.14
CA SER A 955 19.25 25.81 14.19
C SER A 955 19.47 24.30 14.27
N LEU A 956 19.44 23.73 15.49
CA LEU A 956 19.67 22.31 15.72
C LEU A 956 18.44 21.42 15.50
N TYR A 957 17.23 21.97 15.34
CA TYR A 957 16.06 21.18 14.93
C TYR A 957 16.16 20.71 13.48
N PHE A 958 16.78 21.51 12.61
CA PHE A 958 16.92 21.23 11.17
C PHE A 958 18.38 21.36 10.72
N PRO A 959 19.31 20.56 11.27
CA PRO A 959 20.73 20.68 10.93
C PRO A 959 21.00 20.34 9.46
N ASP A 960 20.12 19.57 8.82
CA ASP A 960 20.16 19.21 7.41
C ASP A 960 19.33 20.17 6.52
N ALA A 961 18.98 21.36 7.01
CA ALA A 961 18.09 22.32 6.34
C ALA A 961 16.67 21.76 6.06
N ALA A 962 16.16 20.92 6.96
CA ALA A 962 14.87 20.22 6.84
C ALA A 962 14.78 19.34 5.58
N LYS A 963 15.93 18.97 5.00
CA LYS A 963 16.02 18.21 3.76
C LYS A 963 15.35 16.86 3.91
N SER A 964 15.58 16.15 5.01
CA SER A 964 14.98 14.84 5.27
C SER A 964 13.44 14.90 5.22
N GLN A 965 12.84 15.85 5.95
CA GLN A 965 11.39 16.06 5.96
C GLN A 965 10.86 16.44 4.58
N ARG A 966 11.51 17.40 3.91
CA ARG A 966 11.12 17.84 2.56
C ARG A 966 11.20 16.72 1.54
N THR A 967 12.24 15.87 1.61
CA THR A 967 12.38 14.68 0.76
C THR A 967 11.27 13.66 1.00
N ILE A 968 10.86 13.44 2.25
CA ILE A 968 9.75 12.52 2.54
C ILE A 968 8.41 13.11 2.03
N LEU A 969 8.14 14.40 2.29
CA LEU A 969 6.93 15.07 1.79
C LEU A 969 6.85 15.03 0.26
N SER A 970 7.99 15.22 -0.42
CA SER A 970 8.04 15.16 -1.88
C SER A 970 7.67 13.76 -2.38
N GLN A 971 8.11 12.66 -1.74
CA GLN A 971 7.79 11.28 -2.18
C GLN A 971 6.30 11.00 -2.40
N SER A 972 5.41 11.69 -1.70
CA SER A 972 3.96 11.62 -1.89
C SER A 972 3.35 12.87 -2.51
N ALA A 973 4.10 13.97 -2.58
CA ALA A 973 3.63 15.26 -3.07
C ALA A 973 2.42 15.83 -2.36
N GLU A 974 2.33 15.52 -1.08
CA GLU A 974 1.28 16.07 -0.27
C GLU A 974 1.52 17.58 -0.08
N PRO A 975 0.48 18.42 -0.12
CA PRO A 975 0.64 19.85 0.06
C PRO A 975 1.20 20.14 1.45
N LEU A 976 2.18 21.04 1.52
CA LEU A 976 2.65 21.55 2.81
C LEU A 976 1.53 22.33 3.49
N LEU A 977 1.28 22.00 4.75
CA LEU A 977 0.36 22.78 5.57
C LEU A 977 1.04 24.07 6.07
N PRO A 978 0.30 25.18 6.26
CA PRO A 978 0.89 26.48 6.61
C PRO A 978 1.79 26.46 7.86
N LEU A 979 1.45 25.67 8.89
CA LEU A 979 2.30 25.55 10.09
C LEU A 979 3.53 24.65 9.87
N THR A 980 3.47 23.69 8.94
CA THR A 980 4.63 22.91 8.52
C THR A 980 5.63 23.80 7.79
N GLU A 981 5.13 24.63 6.86
CA GLU A 981 5.95 25.62 6.17
C GLU A 981 6.57 26.63 7.14
N TRP A 982 5.77 27.15 8.08
CA TRP A 982 6.27 28.02 9.14
C TRP A 982 7.37 27.35 9.97
N ALA A 983 7.18 26.09 10.38
CA ALA A 983 8.19 25.36 11.14
C ALA A 983 9.50 25.21 10.36
N PHE A 984 9.43 24.92 9.07
CA PHE A 984 10.63 24.79 8.23
C PHE A 984 11.29 26.13 7.94
N SER A 985 10.62 27.27 8.14
CA SER A 985 11.25 28.60 8.01
C SER A 985 12.35 28.84 9.04
N TYR A 986 12.39 28.07 10.15
CA TYR A 986 13.49 28.09 11.11
C TYR A 986 14.76 27.39 10.59
N SER A 987 14.67 26.61 9.51
CA SER A 987 15.84 25.99 8.89
C SER A 987 16.67 26.99 8.08
N ARG A 988 17.99 26.77 8.01
CA ARG A 988 18.87 27.53 7.12
C ARG A 988 18.63 27.14 5.66
N SER A 989 19.04 28.00 4.72
CA SER A 989 19.01 27.68 3.28
C SER A 989 19.96 26.57 2.86
N THR A 990 20.99 26.30 3.66
CA THR A 990 21.99 25.24 3.43
C THR A 990 22.20 24.42 4.70
N PRO A 991 22.48 23.11 4.59
CA PRO A 991 22.79 22.27 5.74
C PRO A 991 23.99 22.80 6.54
N LEU A 992 23.97 22.58 7.85
CA LEU A 992 25.12 22.82 8.70
C LEU A 992 26.26 21.88 8.32
N THR A 993 27.47 22.42 8.22
CA THR A 993 28.67 21.59 8.16
C THR A 993 28.90 20.89 9.50
N ILE A 994 29.64 19.79 9.50
CA ILE A 994 30.02 19.08 10.73
C ILE A 994 30.67 20.03 11.76
N ALA A 995 31.54 20.93 11.30
CA ALA A 995 32.20 21.91 12.16
C ALA A 995 31.21 22.91 12.78
N GLU A 996 30.23 23.40 12.01
CA GLU A 996 29.17 24.27 12.54
C GLU A 996 28.27 23.52 13.53
N THR A 997 27.90 22.27 13.23
CA THR A 997 27.13 21.43 14.15
C THR A 997 27.89 21.20 15.46
N TRP A 998 29.19 20.90 15.41
CA TRP A 998 30.02 20.77 16.61
C TRP A 998 30.11 22.07 17.40
N ALA A 999 30.25 23.21 16.73
CA ALA A 999 30.26 24.51 17.38
C ALA A 999 28.93 24.81 18.09
N LEU A 1000 27.79 24.48 17.46
CA LEU A 1000 26.47 24.63 18.08
C LEU A 1000 26.26 23.63 19.23
N ASN A 1001 26.74 22.40 19.12
CA ASN A 1001 26.69 21.42 20.21
C ASN A 1001 27.53 21.87 21.41
N TYR A 1002 28.71 22.43 21.16
CA TYR A 1002 29.53 23.03 22.21
C TYR A 1002 28.80 24.22 22.86
N GLN A 1003 28.17 25.10 22.08
CA GLN A 1003 27.38 26.22 22.61
C GLN A 1003 26.18 25.74 23.44
N ARG A 1004 25.47 24.70 22.96
CA ARG A 1004 24.37 24.04 23.68
C ARG A 1004 24.84 23.55 25.05
N ASP A 1005 25.96 22.84 25.11
CA ASP A 1005 26.46 22.26 26.36
C ASP A 1005 26.99 23.35 27.30
N ALA A 1006 27.66 24.38 26.79
CA ALA A 1006 28.04 25.56 27.57
C ALA A 1006 26.80 26.30 28.13
N TYR A 1007 25.73 26.41 27.34
CA TYR A 1007 24.47 27.01 27.77
C TYR A 1007 23.80 26.17 28.87
N ARG A 1008 23.78 24.84 28.74
CA ARG A 1008 23.30 23.91 29.78
C ARG A 1008 24.03 24.11 31.11
N ASP A 1009 25.36 24.13 31.07
CA ASP A 1009 26.20 24.32 32.25
C ASP A 1009 25.95 25.67 32.91
N ALA A 1010 25.88 26.75 32.12
CA ALA A 1010 25.62 28.08 32.61
C ALA A 1010 24.23 28.21 33.25
N TYR A 1011 23.19 27.65 32.62
CA TYR A 1011 21.83 27.66 33.16
C TYR A 1011 21.74 26.88 34.48
N HIS A 1012 22.38 25.69 34.54
CA HIS A 1012 22.43 24.88 35.75
C HIS A 1012 23.17 25.60 36.89
N ALA A 1013 24.32 26.21 36.59
CA ALA A 1013 25.09 26.99 37.53
C ALA A 1013 24.28 28.19 38.05
N LEU A 1014 23.50 28.85 37.20
CA LEU A 1014 22.64 29.96 37.59
C LEU A 1014 21.55 29.50 38.57
N MET A 1015 20.82 28.43 38.24
CA MET A 1015 19.80 27.87 39.15
C MET A 1015 20.41 27.55 40.52
N LYS A 1016 21.60 26.92 40.53
CA LYS A 1016 22.33 26.61 41.77
C LYS A 1016 22.72 27.88 42.54
N SER A 1017 23.29 28.88 41.86
CA SER A 1017 23.73 30.14 42.48
C SER A 1017 22.59 30.94 43.11
N ARG A 1018 21.39 30.86 42.51
CA ARG A 1018 20.17 31.51 43.00
C ARG A 1018 19.39 30.64 43.99
N GLY A 1019 19.86 29.42 44.26
CA GLY A 1019 19.20 28.47 45.17
C GLY A 1019 17.80 28.07 44.72
N VAL A 1020 17.60 27.87 43.41
CA VAL A 1020 16.32 27.45 42.82
C VAL A 1020 16.35 25.94 42.54
N ASP A 1021 15.29 25.26 42.96
CA ASP A 1021 15.13 23.81 42.75
C ASP A 1021 14.31 23.52 41.50
N PHE A 1022 13.20 24.26 41.35
CA PHE A 1022 12.26 24.12 40.24
C PHE A 1022 11.86 25.48 39.69
N ILE A 1023 11.52 25.53 38.40
CA ILE A 1023 10.98 26.72 37.74
C ILE A 1023 9.54 26.45 37.34
N LEU A 1024 8.61 27.27 37.84
CA LEU A 1024 7.23 27.31 37.39
C LEU A 1024 7.10 28.35 36.27
N CYS A 1025 6.56 27.94 35.13
CA CYS A 1025 6.48 28.82 33.96
C CYS A 1025 5.28 28.52 33.05
N PRO A 1026 4.96 29.42 32.11
CA PRO A 1026 3.98 29.16 31.06
C PRO A 1026 4.33 27.93 30.21
N VAL A 1027 3.31 27.22 29.75
CA VAL A 1027 3.47 26.21 28.68
C VAL A 1027 3.54 26.88 27.31
N TYR A 1028 2.79 27.97 27.12
CA TYR A 1028 2.66 28.70 25.87
C TYR A 1028 2.29 30.16 26.16
N VAL A 1029 2.28 31.00 25.11
CA VAL A 1029 1.96 32.43 25.22
C VAL A 1029 0.53 32.66 25.76
N GLY A 1030 -0.43 31.84 25.35
CA GLY A 1030 -1.83 31.89 25.82
C GLY A 1030 -2.30 30.55 26.38
N ALA A 1031 -3.61 30.39 26.58
CA ALA A 1031 -4.23 29.13 27.02
C ALA A 1031 -4.01 28.00 25.99
N ALA A 1032 -4.82 27.97 24.93
CA ALA A 1032 -4.58 27.17 23.73
C ALA A 1032 -4.64 28.07 22.50
N ALA A 1033 -3.72 27.91 21.54
CA ALA A 1033 -3.74 28.71 20.33
C ALA A 1033 -4.98 28.42 19.47
N VAL A 1034 -5.38 29.36 18.62
CA VAL A 1034 -6.38 29.07 17.58
C VAL A 1034 -5.76 28.12 16.56
N MET A 1035 -6.58 27.25 15.96
CA MET A 1035 -6.14 26.33 14.92
C MET A 1035 -5.35 27.05 13.82
N GLY A 1036 -4.08 26.66 13.63
CA GLY A 1036 -3.19 27.26 12.63
C GLY A 1036 -2.34 28.43 13.12
N GLU A 1037 -2.51 28.91 14.37
CA GLU A 1037 -1.83 30.11 14.87
C GLU A 1037 -0.69 29.84 15.88
N SER A 1038 -0.30 28.57 16.12
CA SER A 1038 0.70 28.18 17.14
C SER A 1038 2.17 28.31 16.68
N GLN A 1039 2.57 29.53 16.38
CA GLN A 1039 3.86 29.86 15.77
C GLN A 1039 5.03 30.00 16.76
N TYR A 1040 4.78 30.08 18.08
CA TYR A 1040 5.81 30.39 19.09
C TYR A 1040 6.11 29.23 20.05
N TRP A 1041 7.34 28.71 20.07
CA TRP A 1041 7.65 27.47 20.82
C TRP A 1041 8.57 27.65 22.02
N ASN A 1042 9.16 28.84 22.22
CA ASN A 1042 10.32 28.98 23.10
C ASN A 1042 10.04 28.61 24.57
N TYR A 1043 8.81 28.85 25.05
CA TYR A 1043 8.33 28.43 26.38
C TYR A 1043 8.48 26.94 26.68
N THR A 1044 8.58 26.09 25.65
CA THR A 1044 8.83 24.66 25.81
C THR A 1044 10.18 24.23 25.26
N ALA A 1045 10.61 24.79 24.12
CA ALA A 1045 11.87 24.48 23.46
C ALA A 1045 13.11 24.74 24.33
N VAL A 1046 13.09 25.77 25.18
CA VAL A 1046 14.21 26.07 26.08
C VAL A 1046 14.51 24.92 27.06
N TRP A 1047 13.48 24.18 27.45
CA TRP A 1047 13.65 23.03 28.34
C TRP A 1047 14.15 21.78 27.59
N ASN A 1048 13.92 21.69 26.27
CA ASN A 1048 14.50 20.63 25.43
C ASN A 1048 15.99 20.86 25.20
N ILE A 1049 16.41 22.09 24.85
CA ILE A 1049 17.83 22.38 24.70
C ILE A 1049 18.58 22.17 26.03
N LEU A 1050 17.96 22.48 27.17
CA LEU A 1050 18.53 22.21 28.50
C LEU A 1050 18.49 20.73 28.92
N ASP A 1051 17.70 19.91 28.22
CA ASP A 1051 17.33 18.54 28.59
C ASP A 1051 16.79 18.40 30.02
N TYR A 1052 15.94 19.35 30.41
CA TYR A 1052 15.32 19.37 31.74
C TYR A 1052 13.95 18.67 31.76
N PRO A 1053 13.66 17.82 32.76
CA PRO A 1053 12.35 17.20 32.91
C PRO A 1053 11.29 18.27 33.21
N GLY A 1054 10.11 18.15 32.60
CA GLY A 1054 9.03 19.13 32.71
C GLY A 1054 7.66 18.48 32.86
N VAL A 1055 6.93 18.88 33.90
CA VAL A 1055 5.58 18.37 34.22
C VAL A 1055 4.56 19.46 33.99
N VAL A 1056 3.57 19.18 33.16
CA VAL A 1056 2.40 20.04 32.95
C VAL A 1056 1.26 19.61 33.84
N PHE A 1057 0.58 20.60 34.41
CA PHE A 1057 -0.63 20.40 35.19
C PHE A 1057 -1.61 21.57 34.96
N PRO A 1058 -2.93 21.34 35.13
CA PRO A 1058 -3.91 22.41 35.05
C PRO A 1058 -3.78 23.37 36.24
N SER A 1059 -3.86 24.68 35.99
CA SER A 1059 -3.83 25.70 37.05
C SER A 1059 -5.11 25.76 37.90
N GLY A 1060 -6.16 25.02 37.50
CA GLY A 1060 -7.49 25.10 38.11
C GLY A 1060 -8.30 26.33 37.67
N LEU A 1061 -7.74 27.15 36.77
CA LEU A 1061 -8.40 28.31 36.19
C LEU A 1061 -8.70 28.07 34.71
N VAL A 1062 -9.78 28.70 34.26
CA VAL A 1062 -10.12 28.87 32.85
C VAL A 1062 -10.00 30.34 32.47
N VAL A 1063 -9.90 30.63 31.17
CA VAL A 1063 -10.00 32.01 30.67
C VAL A 1063 -11.38 32.56 30.97
N ASP A 1064 -11.40 33.79 31.49
CA ASP A 1064 -12.60 34.56 31.80
C ASP A 1064 -12.44 35.95 31.18
N ALA A 1065 -13.26 36.26 30.18
CA ALA A 1065 -13.15 37.50 29.41
C ALA A 1065 -13.29 38.77 30.26
N THR A 1066 -13.93 38.69 31.43
CA THR A 1066 -14.09 39.83 32.34
C THR A 1066 -12.84 40.07 33.19
N LEU A 1067 -12.15 39.01 33.58
CA LEU A 1067 -10.93 39.07 34.39
C LEU A 1067 -9.65 39.22 33.55
N ASP A 1068 -9.70 38.75 32.30
CA ASP A 1068 -8.55 38.64 31.41
C ASP A 1068 -8.56 39.70 30.30
N ALA A 1069 -9.04 40.90 30.60
CA ALA A 1069 -9.09 41.98 29.61
C ALA A 1069 -7.71 42.29 29.00
N VAL A 1070 -7.70 42.73 27.74
CA VAL A 1070 -6.47 43.11 27.04
C VAL A 1070 -5.76 44.24 27.79
N ASP A 1071 -4.48 44.04 28.13
CA ASP A 1071 -3.66 45.07 28.78
C ASP A 1071 -3.31 46.18 27.78
N SER A 1072 -3.96 47.34 27.93
CA SER A 1072 -3.74 48.54 27.09
C SER A 1072 -2.39 49.23 27.35
N THR A 1073 -1.72 48.88 28.44
CA THR A 1073 -0.39 49.41 28.80
C THR A 1073 0.75 48.59 28.19
N TYR A 1074 0.45 47.42 27.61
CA TYR A 1074 1.43 46.55 26.98
C TYR A 1074 2.23 47.28 25.90
N ARG A 1075 3.55 47.00 25.86
CA ARG A 1075 4.47 47.47 24.83
C ARG A 1075 5.29 46.27 24.36
N PRO A 1076 5.22 45.90 23.07
CA PRO A 1076 5.95 44.75 22.56
C PRO A 1076 7.46 45.02 22.58
N ARG A 1077 8.25 43.98 22.91
CA ARG A 1077 9.72 44.02 22.94
C ARG A 1077 10.34 43.82 21.56
N SER A 1078 9.63 43.15 20.67
CA SER A 1078 10.07 42.78 19.33
C SER A 1078 8.86 42.61 18.41
N GLU A 1079 9.10 42.43 17.12
CA GLU A 1079 8.04 42.10 16.14
C GLU A 1079 7.37 40.76 16.45
N VAL A 1080 8.13 39.78 16.97
CA VAL A 1080 7.59 38.48 17.37
C VAL A 1080 6.63 38.65 18.56
N ASP A 1081 7.01 39.43 19.56
CA ASP A 1081 6.17 39.75 20.72
C ASP A 1081 4.90 40.50 20.29
N ALA A 1082 5.03 41.49 19.41
CA ALA A 1082 3.89 42.22 18.85
C ALA A 1082 2.91 41.29 18.10
N ARG A 1083 3.44 40.37 17.28
CA ARG A 1083 2.63 39.41 16.52
C ARG A 1083 1.87 38.46 17.44
N GLU A 1084 2.53 37.88 18.44
CA GLU A 1084 1.88 36.94 19.36
C GLU A 1084 0.88 37.65 20.28
N TRP A 1085 1.15 38.87 20.70
CA TRP A 1085 0.21 39.68 21.49
C TRP A 1085 -1.04 40.05 20.70
N ALA A 1086 -0.89 40.42 19.42
CA ALA A 1086 -2.00 40.84 18.57
C ALA A 1086 -3.10 39.77 18.41
N LYS A 1087 -2.76 38.48 18.58
CA LYS A 1087 -3.69 37.34 18.50
C LYS A 1087 -4.70 37.31 19.65
N TYR A 1088 -4.41 37.96 20.77
CA TYR A 1088 -5.23 37.85 21.97
C TYR A 1088 -6.51 38.67 21.90
N ARG A 1089 -7.66 38.00 21.99
CA ARG A 1089 -8.98 38.57 22.26
C ARG A 1089 -9.66 37.65 23.26
N PRO A 1090 -10.07 38.12 24.46
CA PRO A 1090 -10.52 37.24 25.53
C PRO A 1090 -11.66 36.31 25.10
N GLU A 1091 -12.58 36.80 24.27
CA GLU A 1091 -13.75 36.07 23.78
C GLU A 1091 -13.39 34.87 22.89
N ARG A 1092 -12.20 34.87 22.26
CA ARG A 1092 -11.72 33.73 21.47
C ARG A 1092 -11.37 32.52 22.33
N TYR A 1093 -11.06 32.74 23.60
CA TYR A 1093 -10.49 31.73 24.49
C TYR A 1093 -11.37 31.44 25.71
N GLU A 1094 -12.55 32.06 25.81
CA GLU A 1094 -13.49 31.91 26.94
C GLU A 1094 -13.68 30.44 27.33
N GLY A 1095 -13.53 30.14 28.63
CA GLY A 1095 -13.69 28.79 29.17
C GLY A 1095 -12.55 27.82 28.85
N ALA A 1096 -11.54 28.20 28.06
CA ALA A 1096 -10.39 27.34 27.80
C ALA A 1096 -9.53 27.16 29.07
N PRO A 1097 -9.04 25.95 29.36
CA PRO A 1097 -8.22 25.69 30.53
C PRO A 1097 -6.83 26.35 30.39
N ILE A 1098 -6.26 26.75 31.52
CA ILE A 1098 -4.93 27.37 31.56
C ILE A 1098 -3.93 26.36 32.17
N GLY A 1099 -3.07 25.80 31.34
CA GLY A 1099 -1.98 24.90 31.75
C GLY A 1099 -0.68 25.63 32.10
N LEU A 1100 0.00 25.17 33.14
CA LEU A 1100 1.34 25.62 33.53
C LEU A 1100 2.30 24.41 33.59
N GLN A 1101 3.60 24.67 33.54
CA GLN A 1101 4.61 23.62 33.70
C GLN A 1101 5.57 23.91 34.86
N LEU A 1102 5.92 22.86 35.60
CA LEU A 1102 7.02 22.86 36.56
C LEU A 1102 8.20 22.11 35.95
N VAL A 1103 9.36 22.77 35.89
CA VAL A 1103 10.59 22.25 35.30
C VAL A 1103 11.62 22.03 36.38
N GLY A 1104 12.25 20.87 36.37
CA GLY A 1104 13.34 20.52 37.29
C GLY A 1104 14.68 20.37 36.56
N LYS A 1105 15.71 20.01 37.32
CA LYS A 1105 17.08 19.87 36.79
C LYS A 1105 17.22 18.56 36.01
N HIS A 1106 18.13 18.53 35.04
CA HIS A 1106 18.51 17.33 34.29
C HIS A 1106 18.75 16.13 35.24
N PHE A 1107 18.18 14.96 34.91
CA PHE A 1107 18.17 13.75 35.74
C PHE A 1107 17.59 13.89 37.17
N LYS A 1108 16.68 14.85 37.37
CA LYS A 1108 15.87 15.00 38.58
C LYS A 1108 14.37 14.77 38.33
N ASP A 1109 14.08 13.86 37.41
CA ASP A 1109 12.73 13.49 36.96
C ASP A 1109 11.81 13.12 38.14
N GLU A 1110 12.28 12.26 39.04
CA GLU A 1110 11.50 11.79 40.19
C GLU A 1110 11.22 12.93 41.18
N GLU A 1111 12.22 13.75 41.48
CA GLU A 1111 12.05 14.97 42.30
C GLU A 1111 11.08 15.96 41.63
N THR A 1112 11.14 16.10 40.30
CA THR A 1112 10.30 17.01 39.52
C THR A 1112 8.84 16.58 39.54
N LEU A 1113 8.56 15.28 39.34
CA LEU A 1113 7.21 14.74 39.45
C LEU A 1113 6.66 14.83 40.87
N ALA A 1114 7.47 14.50 41.87
CA ALA A 1114 7.05 14.63 43.27
C ALA A 1114 6.71 16.08 43.62
N ALA A 1115 7.52 17.04 43.20
CA ALA A 1115 7.27 18.46 43.40
C ALA A 1115 6.03 18.92 42.62
N ALA A 1116 5.87 18.52 41.36
CA ALA A 1116 4.72 18.87 40.54
C ALA A 1116 3.40 18.29 41.09
N GLY A 1117 3.44 17.06 41.64
CA GLY A 1117 2.29 16.47 42.31
C GLY A 1117 1.85 17.29 43.52
N LEU A 1118 2.80 17.70 44.36
CA LEU A 1118 2.52 18.57 45.51
C LEU A 1118 1.99 19.95 45.07
N VAL A 1119 2.62 20.57 44.08
CA VAL A 1119 2.17 21.86 43.52
C VAL A 1119 0.75 21.72 42.97
N SER A 1120 0.48 20.66 42.19
CA SER A 1120 -0.84 20.39 41.62
C SER A 1120 -1.90 20.18 42.72
N ASP A 1121 -1.61 19.37 43.75
CA ASP A 1121 -2.54 19.15 44.88
C ASP A 1121 -2.85 20.45 45.64
N ILE A 1122 -1.85 21.31 45.87
CA ILE A 1122 -2.02 22.63 46.49
C ILE A 1122 -2.92 23.52 45.62
N VAL A 1123 -2.65 23.55 44.31
CA VAL A 1123 -3.39 24.38 43.35
C VAL A 1123 -4.84 23.89 43.20
N GLN A 1124 -5.05 22.60 43.13
CA GLN A 1124 -6.38 21.99 42.98
C GLN A 1124 -7.15 21.91 44.31
N GLY A 1125 -6.56 22.34 45.43
CA GLY A 1125 -7.19 22.32 46.75
C GLY A 1125 -7.44 20.92 47.30
N LYS A 1126 -6.76 19.89 46.78
CA LYS A 1126 -6.96 18.49 47.16
C LYS A 1126 -6.21 18.09 48.43
N GLY A 1127 -5.83 19.02 49.30
CA GLY A 1127 -5.09 18.77 50.54
C GLY A 1127 -5.90 17.95 51.57
N GLY A 1128 -5.97 16.63 51.38
CA GLY A 1128 -6.65 15.67 52.25
C GLY A 1128 -6.17 14.24 51.98
N ASP A 1129 -6.17 13.42 53.05
CA ASP A 1129 -5.66 12.05 53.12
C ASP A 1129 -6.12 11.17 51.94
N ILE A 1130 -5.19 10.39 51.36
CA ILE A 1130 -5.40 9.49 50.21
C ILE A 1130 -6.59 8.54 50.45
N LYS A 1131 -6.86 8.19 51.72
CA LYS A 1131 -8.01 7.37 52.11
C LYS A 1131 -9.39 7.98 51.82
N SER A 1132 -9.51 9.29 51.63
CA SER A 1132 -10.80 9.91 51.27
C SER A 1132 -11.03 9.97 49.75
N ARG A 1133 -10.04 9.56 48.94
CA ARG A 1133 -10.08 9.60 47.46
C ARG A 1133 -10.32 8.22 46.82
N LEU A 1134 -10.16 7.14 47.58
CA LEU A 1134 -10.59 5.77 47.27
C LEU A 1134 -12.00 5.56 47.81
#